data_AF-A0A7C6Y943-F1
#
_entry.id   AF-A0A7C6Y943-F1
#
_cell.length_a   1.000
_cell.length_b   1.000
_cell.length_c   1.000
_cell.angle_alpha   90.00
_cell.angle_beta   90.00
_cell.angle_gamma   90.00
#
_symmetry.space_group_name_H-M   'P 1'
#
loop_
_entity.id
_entity.type
_entity.pdbx_description
1 polymer ?
#
loop_
_entity_poly.entity_id
_entity_poly.type
_entity_poly.pdbx_seq_one_letter_code
_entity_poly.pdbx_strand_id
1 'polypeptide(L)'
;MAKTLDNLDIFYQNYINNLTELEKDQFVQGFYRALDGGDNTLYQKNMSEVKNFDETWIDTVESYFPSLDKITRNPRTALKYNDEIVPIEKARKVTSRSIRHLASHTHLIKEVREDGTIMPKKILVSEADTEYGTYENRFLMTLIERLFLFVRNRLDIIKENVDSYQKRHFNYKSNFSLNETIVEMDFDLVVKDGLDDVKINEYNRKLLGRVEHLDKLVSSLRSSNFMDLMKNQKPVNTPIMRTQVIQKNVDFNNGYLLWLFLDRYNLLTYDVVVNEKNLRFDKSYLLDVKKLALSSFAIVIANQKKRQTLYDDIEFKEYTKKSFKTKSKDLSDTVDRPEGIEVEDTSINQYYFQESKKLFRKNLDEQIKNSSTFEVGLKRALRDTVNISNAIFSSHFELEEDVDIFQKLIKNDDPEALIDEAKYKAKIAKLIRETKEVDYRNYIRLEKKLLKEIQVNDQKLINILSKKQEDKIVATLRLEELKQEKIIANTNEKILSEKEAFINKSKEELKNKKAAVDAKLNESLEKKKELELKRLELERNNIKESYKEKRDEIIASSEIEKSLITKEFESQLQVFEKEQNDIYALEEQKLKEKFIEELKQLKKDQESREIHMQQTLAEEKAKTLELIEKAYGSLRENINNKE
;
A
#
# COMPACT_ATOMS: atom_id res chain seq x y z
N MET A 1 -30.24 61.43 -25.59
CA MET A 1 -30.52 60.23 -26.41
C MET A 1 -31.48 59.36 -25.61
N ALA A 2 -32.68 59.16 -26.14
CA ALA A 2 -33.70 58.31 -25.53
C ALA A 2 -33.11 56.92 -25.32
N LYS A 3 -33.04 56.46 -24.06
CA LYS A 3 -32.67 55.10 -23.73
C LYS A 3 -33.63 54.19 -24.49
N THR A 4 -33.10 53.39 -25.41
CA THR A 4 -33.79 52.20 -25.91
C THR A 4 -34.40 51.50 -24.71
N LEU A 5 -35.74 51.43 -24.63
CA LEU A 5 -36.39 50.46 -23.75
C LEU A 5 -35.71 49.12 -24.06
N ASP A 6 -35.12 48.50 -23.04
CA ASP A 6 -34.23 47.36 -23.22
C ASP A 6 -34.99 46.27 -23.97
N ASN A 7 -34.43 45.68 -25.04
CA ASN A 7 -35.13 44.67 -25.84
C ASN A 7 -35.63 43.49 -24.96
N LEU A 8 -34.94 43.27 -23.83
CA LEU A 8 -35.33 42.32 -22.79
C LEU A 8 -36.65 42.71 -22.09
N ASP A 9 -36.86 43.99 -21.78
CA ASP A 9 -38.09 44.46 -21.13
C ASP A 9 -39.29 44.26 -22.06
N ILE A 10 -39.13 44.60 -23.35
CA ILE A 10 -40.18 44.39 -24.36
C ILE A 10 -40.50 42.90 -24.49
N PHE A 11 -39.48 42.04 -24.55
CA PHE A 11 -39.66 40.59 -24.61
C PHE A 11 -40.36 40.05 -23.35
N TYR A 12 -39.92 40.46 -22.17
CA TYR A 12 -40.48 40.05 -20.89
C TYR A 12 -41.96 40.46 -20.78
N GLN A 13 -42.31 41.70 -21.13
CA GLN A 13 -43.69 42.16 -21.14
C GLN A 13 -44.57 41.34 -22.10
N ASN A 14 -44.08 41.08 -23.32
CA ASN A 14 -44.80 40.24 -24.29
C ASN A 14 -44.98 38.79 -23.78
N TYR A 15 -43.94 38.22 -23.18
CA TYR A 15 -43.97 36.87 -22.62
C TYR A 15 -44.99 36.76 -21.48
N ILE A 16 -44.96 37.71 -20.53
CA ILE A 16 -45.90 37.74 -19.41
C ILE A 16 -47.34 37.97 -19.87
N ASN A 17 -47.57 38.87 -20.84
CA ASN A 17 -48.91 39.13 -21.37
C ASN A 17 -49.53 37.87 -21.99
N ASN A 18 -48.76 37.15 -22.83
CA ASN A 18 -49.21 35.91 -23.46
C ASN A 18 -49.55 34.82 -22.42
N LEU A 19 -48.74 34.69 -21.36
CA LEU A 19 -49.02 33.72 -20.31
C LEU A 19 -50.24 34.09 -19.47
N THR A 20 -50.46 35.38 -19.24
CA THR A 20 -51.61 35.87 -18.47
C THR A 20 -52.93 35.58 -19.20
N GLU A 21 -52.95 35.60 -20.54
CA GLU A 21 -54.13 35.16 -21.30
C GLU A 21 -54.45 33.67 -21.11
N LEU A 22 -53.43 32.84 -20.88
CA LEU A 22 -53.56 31.39 -20.69
C LEU A 22 -54.01 30.99 -19.27
N GLU A 23 -53.95 31.89 -18.29
CA GLU A 23 -54.36 31.62 -16.90
C GLU A 23 -55.88 31.37 -16.73
N LYS A 24 -56.68 31.64 -17.77
CA LYS A 24 -58.12 31.34 -17.79
C LYS A 24 -58.43 29.84 -17.92
N ASP A 25 -57.45 29.02 -18.27
CA ASP A 25 -57.61 27.57 -18.39
C ASP A 25 -57.78 26.90 -17.00
N GLN A 26 -58.74 25.98 -16.91
CA GLN A 26 -59.01 25.18 -15.72
C GLN A 26 -57.79 24.36 -15.27
N PHE A 27 -56.97 23.90 -16.22
CA PHE A 27 -55.73 23.18 -15.91
C PHE A 27 -54.72 24.06 -15.18
N VAL A 28 -54.54 25.31 -15.65
CA VAL A 28 -53.59 26.27 -15.08
C VAL A 28 -53.99 26.65 -13.65
N GLN A 29 -55.28 26.86 -13.41
CA GLN A 29 -55.78 27.12 -12.06
C GLN A 29 -55.59 25.92 -11.11
N GLY A 30 -55.78 24.69 -11.60
CA GLY A 30 -55.50 23.48 -10.85
C GLY A 30 -54.01 23.36 -10.50
N PHE A 31 -53.13 23.66 -11.46
CA PHE A 31 -51.68 23.67 -11.26
C PHE A 31 -51.25 24.67 -10.20
N TYR A 32 -51.72 25.91 -10.25
CA TYR A 32 -51.35 26.91 -9.24
C TYR A 32 -51.84 26.56 -7.83
N ARG A 33 -53.02 25.94 -7.68
CA ARG A 33 -53.48 25.47 -6.37
C ARG A 33 -52.59 24.35 -5.82
N ALA A 34 -52.19 23.41 -6.68
CA ALA A 34 -51.28 22.34 -6.31
C ALA A 34 -49.89 22.88 -5.93
N LEU A 35 -49.38 23.82 -6.73
CA LEU A 35 -48.11 24.50 -6.49
C LEU A 35 -48.12 25.26 -5.16
N ASP A 36 -49.17 26.04 -4.89
CA ASP A 36 -49.31 26.84 -3.66
C ASP A 36 -49.48 25.97 -2.41
N GLY A 37 -50.02 24.76 -2.56
CA GLY A 37 -50.14 23.77 -1.47
C GLY A 37 -48.89 22.92 -1.22
N GLY A 38 -47.87 23.04 -2.07
CA GLY A 38 -46.60 22.31 -1.94
C GLY A 38 -45.55 23.01 -1.07
N ASP A 39 -44.40 22.34 -0.92
CA ASP A 39 -43.23 22.90 -0.24
C ASP A 39 -42.39 23.73 -1.23
N ASN A 40 -42.47 25.06 -1.10
CA ASN A 40 -41.80 26.01 -1.99
C ASN A 40 -40.74 26.81 -1.22
N THR A 41 -39.51 26.76 -1.72
CA THR A 41 -38.40 27.58 -1.23
C THR A 41 -37.91 28.49 -2.35
N LEU A 42 -37.75 29.76 -2.03
CA LEU A 42 -37.40 30.80 -3.00
C LEU A 42 -36.44 31.78 -2.34
N TYR A 43 -35.31 32.04 -2.99
CA TYR A 43 -34.44 33.15 -2.61
C TYR A 43 -33.81 33.81 -3.82
N GLN A 44 -33.54 35.10 -3.67
CA GLN A 44 -32.75 35.84 -4.63
C GLN A 44 -31.73 36.70 -3.90
N LYS A 45 -30.48 36.56 -4.31
CA LYS A 45 -29.32 37.24 -3.74
C LYS A 45 -28.64 38.04 -4.84
N ASN A 46 -28.31 39.28 -4.53
CA ASN A 46 -27.34 40.04 -5.30
C ASN A 46 -26.08 40.15 -4.46
N MET A 47 -24.95 39.70 -5.00
CA MET A 47 -23.67 39.66 -4.31
C MET A 47 -22.65 40.42 -5.16
N SER A 48 -22.04 41.46 -4.61
CA SER A 48 -20.86 42.07 -5.23
C SER A 48 -19.61 41.56 -4.52
N GLU A 49 -18.71 40.94 -5.27
CA GLU A 49 -17.42 40.49 -4.79
C GLU A 49 -16.38 41.51 -5.23
N VAL A 50 -15.91 42.35 -4.30
CA VAL A 50 -14.85 43.32 -4.56
C VAL A 50 -13.54 42.78 -3.99
N LYS A 51 -12.55 42.62 -4.85
CA LYS A 51 -11.21 42.14 -4.47
C LYS A 51 -10.29 43.33 -4.29
N ASN A 52 -9.80 43.51 -3.06
CA ASN A 52 -8.85 44.54 -2.69
C ASN A 52 -7.46 43.93 -2.56
N PHE A 53 -6.55 44.29 -3.46
CA PHE A 53 -5.17 43.82 -3.41
C PHE A 53 -4.34 44.71 -2.49
N ASP A 54 -3.48 44.09 -1.67
CA ASP A 54 -2.50 44.83 -0.88
C ASP A 54 -1.35 45.31 -1.78
N GLU A 55 -1.06 46.60 -1.73
CA GLU A 55 0.00 47.26 -2.50
C GLU A 55 1.29 47.44 -1.70
N THR A 56 1.24 47.27 -0.38
CA THR A 56 2.41 47.54 0.48
C THR A 56 3.63 46.73 0.07
N TRP A 57 3.45 45.49 -0.38
CA TRP A 57 4.55 44.67 -0.87
C TRP A 57 5.10 45.13 -2.22
N ILE A 58 4.26 45.69 -3.09
CA ILE A 58 4.67 46.23 -4.40
C ILE A 58 5.58 47.43 -4.15
N ASP A 59 5.11 48.39 -3.34
CA ASP A 59 5.86 49.59 -2.98
C ASP A 59 7.20 49.24 -2.30
N THR A 60 7.18 48.26 -1.40
CA THR A 60 8.38 47.82 -0.68
C THR A 60 9.41 47.22 -1.63
N VAL A 61 8.99 46.32 -2.53
CA VAL A 61 9.91 45.70 -3.49
C VAL A 61 10.47 46.73 -4.48
N GLU A 62 9.63 47.63 -5.00
CA GLU A 62 10.07 48.71 -5.89
C GLU A 62 11.10 49.63 -5.20
N SER A 63 10.91 49.93 -3.92
CA SER A 63 11.84 50.79 -3.17
C SER A 63 13.23 50.17 -2.99
N TYR A 64 13.32 48.85 -2.82
CA TYR A 64 14.58 48.15 -2.59
C TYR A 64 15.24 47.62 -3.88
N PHE A 65 14.51 47.55 -4.99
CA PHE A 65 15.02 47.07 -6.28
C PHE A 65 16.30 47.78 -6.76
N PRO A 66 16.42 49.13 -6.69
CA PRO A 66 17.64 49.82 -7.14
C PRO A 66 18.91 49.38 -6.41
N SER A 67 18.81 49.08 -5.10
CA SER A 67 19.94 48.57 -4.31
C SER A 67 20.34 47.16 -4.76
N LEU A 68 19.38 46.29 -5.09
CA LEU A 68 19.68 44.97 -5.61
C LEU A 68 20.39 45.05 -6.97
N ASP A 69 19.85 45.84 -7.90
CA ASP A 69 20.44 46.04 -9.24
C ASP A 69 21.86 46.62 -9.17
N LYS A 70 22.11 47.53 -8.22
CA LYS A 70 23.46 48.09 -8.01
C LYS A 70 24.47 47.04 -7.55
N ILE A 71 24.09 46.11 -6.68
CA ILE A 71 24.99 45.05 -6.20
C ILE A 71 25.19 43.98 -7.28
N THR A 72 24.15 43.59 -8.02
CA THR A 72 24.29 42.59 -9.11
C THR A 72 25.20 43.07 -10.22
N ARG A 73 25.21 44.38 -10.53
CA ARG A 73 26.15 44.98 -11.49
C ARG A 73 27.59 45.02 -10.98
N ASN A 74 27.80 45.16 -9.66
CA ASN A 74 29.12 45.27 -9.05
C ASN A 74 29.29 44.26 -7.90
N PRO A 75 29.38 42.94 -8.21
CA PRO A 75 29.45 41.92 -7.18
C PRO A 75 30.77 41.98 -6.43
N ARG A 76 30.72 41.60 -5.14
CA ARG A 76 31.92 41.62 -4.29
C ARG A 76 32.88 40.47 -4.66
N THR A 77 34.15 40.79 -4.81
CA THR A 77 35.19 39.80 -5.10
C THR A 77 36.06 39.53 -3.87
N ALA A 78 36.46 38.28 -3.67
CA ALA A 78 37.51 37.87 -2.75
C ALA A 78 38.69 37.29 -3.54
N LEU A 79 39.91 37.37 -2.99
CA LEU A 79 41.08 36.72 -3.57
C LEU A 79 41.23 35.33 -2.95
N LYS A 80 41.27 34.30 -3.81
CA LYS A 80 41.56 32.92 -3.43
C LYS A 80 42.91 32.52 -4.00
N TYR A 81 43.79 32.02 -3.14
CA TYR A 81 45.10 31.54 -3.56
C TYR A 81 45.03 30.04 -3.81
N ASN A 82 45.19 29.63 -5.07
CA ASN A 82 45.23 28.23 -5.48
C ASN A 82 46.69 27.81 -5.63
N ASP A 83 47.09 26.79 -4.87
CA ASP A 83 48.45 26.27 -4.89
C ASP A 83 48.53 25.06 -5.85
N GLU A 84 49.37 25.15 -6.89
CA GLU A 84 49.58 24.10 -7.88
C GLU A 84 51.08 23.71 -7.98
N ILE A 85 51.37 22.42 -8.11
CA ILE A 85 52.74 21.94 -8.34
C ILE A 85 53.01 21.86 -9.84
N VAL A 86 53.71 22.85 -10.37
CA VAL A 86 54.06 22.95 -11.78
C VAL A 86 55.54 22.62 -12.02
N PRO A 87 55.92 22.14 -13.22
CA PRO A 87 57.33 22.06 -13.62
C PRO A 87 58.02 23.40 -13.42
N ILE A 88 59.29 23.38 -12.98
CA ILE A 88 60.05 24.61 -12.69
C ILE A 88 60.07 25.58 -13.88
N GLU A 89 60.10 25.04 -15.10
CA GLU A 89 60.10 25.79 -16.36
C GLU A 89 58.82 26.63 -16.57
N LYS A 90 57.70 26.22 -15.97
CA LYS A 90 56.41 26.92 -16.07
C LYS A 90 56.17 27.89 -14.91
N ALA A 91 57.00 27.86 -13.88
CA ALA A 91 56.82 28.70 -12.70
C ALA A 91 57.25 30.14 -13.00
N ARG A 92 56.30 31.09 -12.95
CA ARG A 92 56.59 32.53 -13.17
C ARG A 92 57.13 33.24 -11.93
N LYS A 93 56.64 32.87 -10.73
CA LYS A 93 57.03 33.50 -9.46
C LYS A 93 57.12 32.46 -8.36
N VAL A 94 58.21 32.50 -7.61
CA VAL A 94 58.48 31.61 -6.46
C VAL A 94 58.29 32.40 -5.18
N THR A 95 57.53 31.85 -4.22
CA THR A 95 57.30 32.47 -2.91
C THR A 95 58.06 31.72 -1.81
N SER A 96 58.17 32.31 -0.62
CA SER A 96 58.75 31.63 0.55
C SER A 96 58.06 30.32 0.89
N ARG A 97 56.74 30.23 0.65
CA ARG A 97 55.95 29.01 0.80
C ARG A 97 56.33 27.95 -0.22
N SER A 98 56.61 28.34 -1.47
CA SER A 98 57.10 27.47 -2.52
C SER A 98 58.42 26.79 -2.13
N ILE A 99 59.35 27.55 -1.55
CA ILE A 99 60.65 27.05 -1.08
C ILE A 99 60.46 26.07 0.08
N ARG A 100 59.60 26.42 1.05
CA ARG A 100 59.30 25.54 2.20
C ARG A 100 58.68 24.21 1.76
N HIS A 101 57.77 24.26 0.79
CA HIS A 101 57.17 23.05 0.21
C HIS A 101 58.20 22.18 -0.52
N LEU A 102 59.12 22.78 -1.27
CA LEU A 102 60.19 22.05 -1.95
C LEU A 102 61.13 21.37 -0.94
N ALA A 103 61.49 22.06 0.13
CA ALA A 103 62.35 21.52 1.18
C ALA A 103 61.74 20.31 1.90
N SER A 104 60.41 20.26 2.07
CA SER A 104 59.73 19.11 2.66
C SER A 104 59.46 17.97 1.68
N HIS A 105 59.60 18.19 0.38
CA HIS A 105 59.28 17.21 -0.66
C HIS A 105 60.46 17.00 -1.60
N THR A 106 61.48 16.30 -1.10
CA THR A 106 62.74 16.02 -1.81
C THR A 106 62.55 15.28 -3.14
N HIS A 107 61.48 14.52 -3.29
CA HIS A 107 61.12 13.84 -4.55
C HIS A 107 60.79 14.81 -5.71
N LEU A 108 60.58 16.10 -5.43
CA LEU A 108 60.39 17.15 -6.42
C LEU A 108 61.71 17.77 -6.88
N ILE A 109 62.85 17.32 -6.36
CA ILE A 109 64.20 17.76 -6.74
C ILE A 109 64.71 16.89 -7.88
N LYS A 110 65.30 17.53 -8.90
CA LYS A 110 65.89 16.85 -10.07
C LYS A 110 67.34 16.46 -9.80
N GLU A 111 68.14 17.42 -9.35
CA GLU A 111 69.56 17.25 -9.06
C GLU A 111 69.98 18.15 -7.89
N VAL A 112 70.98 17.69 -7.14
CA VAL A 112 71.72 18.50 -6.18
C VAL A 112 73.16 18.52 -6.68
N ARG A 113 73.67 19.71 -6.96
CA ARG A 113 75.04 19.89 -7.47
C ARG A 113 76.05 19.82 -6.33
N GLU A 114 77.32 19.57 -6.65
CA GLU A 114 78.42 19.42 -5.67
C GLU A 114 78.67 20.69 -4.83
N ASP A 115 78.24 21.86 -5.33
CA ASP A 115 78.26 23.15 -4.64
C ASP A 115 77.09 23.36 -3.67
N GLY A 116 76.20 22.37 -3.52
CA GLY A 116 75.00 22.44 -2.70
C GLY A 116 73.80 23.12 -3.37
N THR A 117 73.91 23.51 -4.65
CA THR A 117 72.80 24.12 -5.39
C THR A 117 71.75 23.07 -5.75
N ILE A 118 70.49 23.31 -5.35
CA ILE A 118 69.35 22.40 -5.57
C ILE A 118 68.59 22.82 -6.83
N MET A 119 68.42 21.91 -7.78
CA MET A 119 67.63 22.11 -9.00
C MET A 119 66.29 21.37 -8.89
N PRO A 120 65.15 22.07 -8.70
CA PRO A 120 63.84 21.43 -8.63
C PRO A 120 63.36 20.91 -9.98
N LYS A 121 62.70 19.75 -10.00
CA LYS A 121 61.93 19.22 -11.12
C LYS A 121 60.56 19.91 -11.22
N LYS A 122 59.89 20.09 -10.08
CA LYS A 122 58.60 20.78 -9.96
C LYS A 122 58.59 21.65 -8.70
N ILE A 123 57.81 22.72 -8.70
CA ILE A 123 57.71 23.67 -7.60
C ILE A 123 56.26 24.09 -7.38
N LEU A 124 55.89 24.35 -6.12
CA LEU A 124 54.58 24.88 -5.75
C LEU A 124 54.47 26.35 -6.17
N VAL A 125 53.50 26.69 -7.00
CA VAL A 125 53.16 28.07 -7.38
C VAL A 125 51.79 28.38 -6.79
N SER A 126 51.63 29.61 -6.31
CA SER A 126 50.36 30.11 -5.78
C SER A 126 49.81 31.14 -6.74
N GLU A 127 48.70 30.83 -7.40
CA GLU A 127 47.99 31.75 -8.30
C GLU A 127 46.81 32.37 -7.56
N ALA A 128 46.61 33.67 -7.75
CA ALA A 128 45.52 34.41 -7.12
C ALA A 128 44.32 34.45 -8.08
N ASP A 129 43.29 33.66 -7.78
CA ASP A 129 42.02 33.66 -8.49
C ASP A 129 41.01 34.58 -7.81
N THR A 130 40.15 35.18 -8.63
CA THR A 130 39.03 36.00 -8.14
C THR A 130 37.84 35.12 -7.80
N GLU A 131 37.49 35.04 -6.53
CA GLU A 131 36.35 34.29 -6.03
C GLU A 131 35.14 35.21 -5.80
N TYR A 132 34.05 34.91 -6.49
CA TYR A 132 32.77 35.64 -6.35
C TYR A 132 31.87 35.06 -5.26
N GLY A 133 32.17 33.87 -4.74
CA GLY A 133 31.38 33.11 -3.76
C GLY A 133 31.40 33.65 -2.31
N THR A 134 31.49 34.97 -2.13
CA THR A 134 31.43 35.60 -0.81
C THR A 134 30.09 35.35 -0.12
N TYR A 135 30.05 35.39 1.22
CA TYR A 135 28.81 35.18 1.97
C TYR A 135 27.72 36.15 1.54
N GLU A 136 28.07 37.42 1.36
CA GLU A 136 27.15 38.49 0.97
C GLU A 136 26.57 38.29 -0.44
N ASN A 137 27.40 37.83 -1.39
CA ASN A 137 26.89 37.51 -2.73
C ASN A 137 26.00 36.26 -2.69
N ARG A 138 26.34 35.25 -1.89
CA ARG A 138 25.48 34.06 -1.73
C ARG A 138 24.14 34.43 -1.08
N PHE A 139 24.16 35.35 -0.12
CA PHE A 139 22.97 35.93 0.47
C PHE A 139 22.11 36.62 -0.60
N LEU A 140 22.71 37.51 -1.41
CA LEU A 140 21.99 38.22 -2.46
C LEU A 140 21.43 37.27 -3.54
N MET A 141 22.21 36.29 -3.97
CA MET A 141 21.75 35.24 -4.90
C MET A 141 20.51 34.54 -4.36
N THR A 142 20.55 34.15 -3.08
CA THR A 142 19.41 33.50 -2.41
C THR A 142 18.22 34.46 -2.28
N LEU A 143 18.47 35.73 -1.98
CA LEU A 143 17.42 36.75 -1.88
C LEU A 143 16.71 36.98 -3.22
N ILE A 144 17.46 37.11 -4.33
CA ILE A 144 16.91 37.28 -5.67
C ILE A 144 16.01 36.09 -6.02
N GLU A 145 16.45 34.88 -5.68
CA GLU A 145 15.68 33.68 -5.95
C GLU A 145 14.36 33.64 -5.18
N ARG A 146 14.42 33.97 -3.89
CA ARG A 146 13.24 34.08 -3.05
C ARG A 146 12.29 35.17 -3.52
N LEU A 147 12.82 36.34 -3.89
CA LEU A 147 12.06 37.46 -4.41
C LEU A 147 11.34 37.09 -5.72
N PHE A 148 12.02 36.40 -6.63
CA PHE A 148 11.43 35.92 -7.88
C PHE A 148 10.22 35.02 -7.64
N LEU A 149 10.37 34.01 -6.77
CA LEU A 149 9.26 33.14 -6.41
C LEU A 149 8.12 33.89 -5.72
N PHE A 150 8.45 34.82 -4.81
CA PHE A 150 7.47 35.62 -4.08
C PHE A 150 6.60 36.47 -5.02
N VAL A 151 7.23 37.15 -5.98
CA VAL A 151 6.55 38.02 -6.96
C VAL A 151 5.73 37.20 -7.93
N ARG A 152 6.31 36.13 -8.48
CA ARG A 152 5.65 35.30 -9.49
C ARG A 152 4.40 34.61 -8.96
N ASN A 153 4.48 34.03 -7.75
CA ASN A 153 3.31 33.42 -7.11
C ASN A 153 2.18 34.42 -6.93
N ARG A 154 2.49 35.67 -6.56
CA ARG A 154 1.48 36.73 -6.40
C ARG A 154 0.93 37.23 -7.73
N LEU A 155 1.78 37.36 -8.75
CA LEU A 155 1.33 37.71 -10.10
C LEU A 155 0.33 36.69 -10.63
N ASP A 156 0.59 35.39 -10.46
CA ASP A 156 -0.33 34.34 -10.89
C ASP A 156 -1.67 34.44 -10.15
N ILE A 157 -1.64 34.63 -8.83
CA ILE A 157 -2.85 34.83 -8.01
C ILE A 157 -3.62 36.07 -8.45
N ILE A 158 -2.95 37.20 -8.66
CA ILE A 158 -3.59 38.45 -9.09
C ILE A 158 -4.20 38.25 -10.48
N LYS A 159 -3.48 37.64 -11.44
CA LYS A 159 -3.97 37.36 -12.80
C LYS A 159 -5.24 36.53 -12.83
N GLU A 160 -5.34 35.50 -12.00
CA GLU A 160 -6.54 34.67 -11.91
C GLU A 160 -7.73 35.41 -11.28
N ASN A 161 -7.46 36.49 -10.54
CA ASN A 161 -8.44 37.15 -9.68
C ASN A 161 -8.62 38.66 -9.95
N VAL A 162 -8.12 39.18 -11.07
CA VAL A 162 -8.10 40.64 -11.38
C VAL A 162 -9.50 41.22 -11.39
N ASP A 163 -10.40 40.54 -12.09
CA ASP A 163 -11.76 41.02 -12.30
C ASP A 163 -12.60 40.71 -11.05
N SER A 164 -13.20 41.77 -10.54
CA SER A 164 -14.26 41.69 -9.54
C SER A 164 -15.60 41.56 -10.25
N TYR A 165 -16.53 40.80 -9.66
CA TYR A 165 -17.78 40.41 -10.30
C TYR A 165 -18.98 40.69 -9.41
N GLN A 166 -20.11 40.94 -10.06
CA GLN A 166 -21.41 40.92 -9.43
C GLN A 166 -22.13 39.61 -9.80
N LYS A 167 -22.54 38.87 -8.77
CA LYS A 167 -23.28 37.62 -8.89
C LYS A 167 -24.73 37.86 -8.51
N ARG A 168 -25.64 37.67 -9.46
CA ARG A 168 -27.08 37.61 -9.24
C ARG A 168 -27.48 36.14 -9.17
N HIS A 169 -27.99 35.69 -8.03
CA HIS A 169 -28.36 34.31 -7.79
C HIS A 169 -29.84 34.23 -7.47
N PHE A 170 -30.60 33.55 -8.31
CA PHE A 170 -32.00 33.22 -8.09
C PHE A 170 -32.12 31.72 -7.97
N ASN A 171 -32.73 31.24 -6.90
CA ASN A 171 -33.04 29.83 -6.73
C ASN A 171 -34.49 29.65 -6.33
N TYR A 172 -35.17 28.74 -7.02
CA TYR A 172 -36.55 28.36 -6.76
C TYR A 172 -36.65 26.85 -6.75
N LYS A 173 -37.02 26.27 -5.61
CA LYS A 173 -37.24 24.85 -5.45
C LYS A 173 -38.66 24.58 -4.96
N SER A 174 -39.34 23.66 -5.61
CA SER A 174 -40.74 23.33 -5.36
C SER A 174 -40.95 21.82 -5.35
N ASN A 175 -41.67 21.32 -4.34
CA ASN A 175 -42.15 19.95 -4.29
C ASN A 175 -43.65 19.95 -4.03
N PHE A 176 -44.43 19.45 -4.99
CA PHE A 176 -45.88 19.41 -4.88
C PHE A 176 -46.46 18.19 -5.61
N SER A 177 -47.65 17.78 -5.20
CA SER A 177 -48.40 16.72 -5.88
C SER A 177 -49.46 17.31 -6.78
N LEU A 178 -49.43 16.95 -8.06
CA LEU A 178 -50.47 17.24 -9.03
C LEU A 178 -51.20 15.92 -9.36
N ASN A 179 -52.37 15.72 -8.75
CA ASN A 179 -53.13 14.47 -8.82
C ASN A 179 -52.30 13.27 -8.28
N GLU A 180 -51.89 12.35 -9.15
CA GLU A 180 -51.05 11.18 -8.84
C GLU A 180 -49.56 11.40 -9.17
N THR A 181 -49.19 12.59 -9.67
CA THR A 181 -47.82 12.91 -10.08
C THR A 181 -47.14 13.77 -9.02
N ILE A 182 -46.04 13.28 -8.46
CA ILE A 182 -45.14 14.07 -7.61
C ILE A 182 -44.23 14.88 -8.54
N VAL A 183 -44.26 16.19 -8.38
CA VAL A 183 -43.47 17.12 -9.19
C VAL A 183 -42.45 17.79 -8.28
N GLU A 184 -41.18 17.50 -8.56
CA GLU A 184 -40.04 18.19 -7.95
C GLU A 184 -39.39 19.09 -9.00
N MET A 185 -39.26 20.37 -8.70
CA MET A 185 -38.60 21.36 -9.56
C MET A 185 -37.52 22.08 -8.78
N ASP A 186 -36.36 22.25 -9.41
CA ASP A 186 -35.25 23.07 -8.89
C ASP A 186 -34.73 23.93 -10.04
N PHE A 187 -34.88 25.24 -9.88
CA PHE A 187 -34.38 26.24 -10.80
C PHE A 187 -33.25 27.00 -10.12
N ASP A 188 -32.03 26.79 -10.61
CA ASP A 188 -30.84 27.50 -10.14
C ASP A 188 -30.31 28.41 -11.25
N LEU A 189 -30.49 29.72 -11.10
CA LEU A 189 -30.02 30.73 -12.05
C LEU A 189 -28.94 31.59 -11.40
N VAL A 190 -27.72 31.46 -11.91
CA VAL A 190 -26.56 32.25 -11.50
C VAL A 190 -26.10 33.10 -12.68
N VAL A 191 -26.27 34.41 -12.58
CA VAL A 191 -25.75 35.39 -13.55
C VAL A 191 -24.52 36.06 -12.95
N LYS A 192 -23.43 36.10 -13.71
CA LYS A 192 -22.18 36.76 -13.34
C LYS A 192 -21.93 37.89 -14.33
N ASP A 193 -21.90 39.11 -13.83
CA ASP A 193 -21.61 40.32 -14.59
C ASP A 193 -20.35 41.00 -14.02
N GLY A 194 -19.75 41.91 -14.78
CA GLY A 194 -18.76 42.83 -14.22
C GLY A 194 -19.40 43.74 -13.17
N LEU A 195 -18.59 44.28 -12.25
CA LEU A 195 -19.09 45.28 -11.30
C LEU A 195 -19.70 46.49 -12.01
N ASP A 196 -20.76 47.06 -11.42
CA ASP A 196 -21.37 48.32 -11.85
C ASP A 196 -20.37 49.49 -11.80
N ASP A 197 -19.44 49.49 -10.84
CA ASP A 197 -18.36 50.47 -10.74
C ASP A 197 -17.12 50.02 -11.54
N VAL A 198 -17.07 50.47 -12.79
CA VAL A 198 -15.97 50.21 -13.73
C VAL A 198 -14.60 50.65 -13.18
N LYS A 199 -14.56 51.67 -12.30
CA LYS A 199 -13.30 52.22 -11.77
C LYS A 199 -12.51 51.22 -10.94
N ILE A 200 -13.19 50.31 -10.24
CA ILE A 200 -12.54 49.29 -9.40
C ILE A 200 -11.80 48.28 -10.28
N ASN A 201 -12.45 47.80 -11.35
CA ASN A 201 -11.81 46.88 -12.29
C ASN A 201 -10.69 47.56 -13.09
N GLU A 202 -10.84 48.84 -13.45
CA GLU A 202 -9.75 49.63 -14.05
C GLU A 202 -8.55 49.77 -13.10
N TYR A 203 -8.80 49.99 -11.81
CA TYR A 203 -7.76 50.06 -10.78
C TYR A 203 -7.00 48.74 -10.66
N ASN A 204 -7.72 47.62 -10.51
CA ASN A 204 -7.12 46.29 -10.42
C ASN A 204 -6.29 45.94 -11.66
N ARG A 205 -6.73 46.36 -12.85
CA ARG A 205 -5.96 46.18 -14.10
C ARG A 205 -4.68 47.02 -14.12
N LYS A 206 -4.70 48.26 -13.60
CA LYS A 206 -3.48 49.07 -13.46
C LYS A 206 -2.49 48.44 -12.47
N LEU A 207 -3.00 47.95 -11.35
CA LEU A 207 -2.21 47.24 -10.35
C LEU A 207 -1.57 45.98 -10.95
N LEU A 208 -2.34 45.19 -11.71
CA LEU A 208 -1.80 44.05 -12.46
C LEU A 208 -0.65 44.48 -13.37
N GLY A 209 -0.82 45.57 -14.15
CA GLY A 209 0.24 46.09 -15.02
C GLY A 209 1.51 46.47 -14.26
N ARG A 210 1.37 47.04 -13.05
CA ARG A 210 2.49 47.35 -12.16
C ARG A 210 3.21 46.09 -11.68
N VAL A 211 2.45 45.06 -11.29
CA VAL A 211 3.01 43.76 -10.88
C VAL A 211 3.68 43.02 -12.04
N GLU A 212 3.13 43.07 -13.26
CA GLU A 212 3.77 42.52 -14.45
C GLU A 212 5.08 43.21 -14.79
N HIS A 213 5.16 44.52 -14.59
CA HIS A 213 6.41 45.26 -14.73
C HIS A 213 7.43 44.83 -13.68
N LEU A 214 7.00 44.66 -12.42
CA LEU A 214 7.84 44.21 -11.33
C LEU A 214 8.38 42.78 -11.55
N ASP A 215 7.55 41.86 -12.05
CA ASP A 215 7.98 40.50 -12.42
C ASP A 215 9.03 40.51 -13.54
N LYS A 216 8.89 41.38 -14.55
CA LYS A 216 9.92 41.57 -15.58
C LYS A 216 11.25 42.05 -14.99
N LEU A 217 11.19 43.02 -14.06
CA LEU A 217 12.37 43.54 -13.38
C LEU A 217 13.09 42.45 -12.57
N VAL A 218 12.35 41.66 -11.77
CA VAL A 218 12.93 40.58 -10.95
C VAL A 218 13.41 39.41 -11.82
N SER A 219 12.70 39.09 -12.90
CA SER A 219 13.15 38.12 -13.91
C SER A 219 14.47 38.55 -14.57
N SER A 220 14.64 39.85 -14.83
CA SER A 220 15.89 40.40 -15.34
C SER A 220 17.03 40.28 -14.33
N LEU A 221 16.76 40.46 -13.02
CA LEU A 221 17.77 40.23 -11.98
C LEU A 221 18.16 38.75 -11.90
N ARG A 222 17.19 37.85 -12.02
CA ARG A 222 17.43 36.39 -11.97
C ARG A 222 18.23 35.88 -13.16
N SER A 223 18.07 36.50 -14.33
CA SER A 223 18.82 36.19 -15.56
C SER A 223 20.08 37.05 -15.74
N SER A 224 20.49 37.79 -14.71
CA SER A 224 21.69 38.61 -14.76
C SER A 224 22.98 37.78 -14.73
N ASN A 225 24.06 38.32 -15.29
CA ASN A 225 25.40 37.71 -15.25
C ASN A 225 25.86 37.37 -13.81
N PHE A 226 25.41 38.14 -12.81
CA PHE A 226 25.66 37.84 -11.41
C PHE A 226 25.14 36.46 -11.00
N MET A 227 23.92 36.10 -11.41
CA MET A 227 23.33 34.81 -11.07
C MET A 227 24.05 33.66 -11.76
N ASP A 228 24.54 33.87 -12.99
CA ASP A 228 25.36 32.90 -13.70
C ASP A 228 26.69 32.63 -12.98
N LEU A 229 27.37 33.69 -12.50
CA LEU A 229 28.60 33.57 -11.70
C LEU A 229 28.36 32.81 -10.38
N MET A 230 27.15 32.92 -9.83
CA MET A 230 26.78 32.34 -8.53
C MET A 230 26.13 30.95 -8.63
N LYS A 231 25.84 30.44 -9.83
CA LYS A 231 25.09 29.20 -10.07
C LYS A 231 25.61 27.96 -9.31
N ASN A 232 26.93 27.86 -9.11
CA ASN A 232 27.57 26.74 -8.43
C ASN A 232 27.77 26.98 -6.92
N GLN A 233 27.34 28.13 -6.40
CA GLN A 233 27.52 28.50 -5.00
C GLN A 233 26.37 27.98 -4.14
N LYS A 234 26.68 27.61 -2.90
CA LYS A 234 25.66 27.13 -1.95
C LYS A 234 24.74 28.29 -1.52
N PRO A 235 23.41 28.10 -1.49
CA PRO A 235 22.48 29.10 -0.96
C PRO A 235 22.72 29.33 0.54
N VAL A 236 22.31 30.50 1.02
CA VAL A 236 22.40 30.86 2.44
C VAL A 236 21.11 30.47 3.14
N ASN A 237 21.23 29.79 4.29
CA ASN A 237 20.10 29.39 5.11
C ASN A 237 19.74 30.50 6.12
N THR A 238 18.48 30.56 6.51
CA THR A 238 18.04 31.35 7.67
C THR A 238 18.60 30.76 8.97
N PRO A 239 18.93 31.59 9.98
CA PRO A 239 18.94 33.06 9.98
C PRO A 239 20.16 33.67 9.26
N ILE A 240 19.97 34.80 8.59
CA ILE A 240 21.06 35.52 7.90
C ILE A 240 22.00 36.17 8.92
N MET A 241 23.29 35.87 8.81
CA MET A 241 24.35 36.45 9.62
C MET A 241 24.58 37.91 9.21
N ARG A 242 24.43 38.84 10.16
CA ARG A 242 24.71 40.27 9.93
C ARG A 242 26.21 40.54 9.94
N THR A 243 26.87 40.30 8.80
CA THR A 243 28.29 40.65 8.62
C THR A 243 28.46 42.17 8.62
N GLN A 244 29.69 42.65 8.86
CA GLN A 244 30.00 44.09 8.81
C GLN A 244 29.66 44.71 7.44
N VAL A 245 29.74 43.93 6.36
CA VAL A 245 29.37 44.38 5.01
C VAL A 245 27.87 44.58 4.91
N ILE A 246 27.06 43.64 5.41
CA ILE A 246 25.59 43.77 5.43
C ILE A 246 25.15 44.94 6.31
N GLN A 247 25.83 45.18 7.44
CA GLN A 247 25.48 46.27 8.35
C GLN A 247 25.87 47.67 7.84
N LYS A 248 27.06 47.81 7.25
CA LYS A 248 27.61 49.13 6.88
C LYS A 248 27.28 49.55 5.45
N ASN A 249 27.10 48.61 4.54
CA ASN A 249 26.72 48.94 3.17
C ASN A 249 25.20 49.09 3.08
N VAL A 250 24.74 50.30 2.72
CA VAL A 250 23.32 50.64 2.58
C VAL A 250 22.61 49.67 1.64
N ASP A 251 23.23 49.28 0.53
CA ASP A 251 22.59 48.42 -0.47
C ASP A 251 22.39 46.98 0.06
N PHE A 252 23.38 46.44 0.79
CA PHE A 252 23.24 45.11 1.40
C PHE A 252 22.29 45.13 2.61
N ASN A 253 22.27 46.24 3.36
CA ASN A 253 21.31 46.43 4.45
C ASN A 253 19.87 46.48 3.89
N ASN A 254 19.65 47.18 2.79
CA ASN A 254 18.37 47.20 2.07
C ASN A 254 17.94 45.80 1.62
N GLY A 255 18.87 45.01 1.06
CA GLY A 255 18.61 43.60 0.75
C GLY A 255 18.24 42.78 1.99
N TYR A 256 18.89 43.03 3.13
CA TYR A 256 18.55 42.37 4.40
C TYR A 256 17.17 42.78 4.94
N LEU A 257 16.80 44.05 4.84
CA LEU A 257 15.45 44.51 5.19
C LEU A 257 14.38 43.89 4.29
N LEU A 258 14.65 43.80 2.98
CA LEU A 258 13.78 43.10 2.05
C LEU A 258 13.66 41.61 2.41
N TRP A 259 14.75 40.95 2.79
CA TRP A 259 14.70 39.56 3.26
C TRP A 259 13.74 39.40 4.44
N LEU A 260 13.85 40.25 5.46
CA LEU A 260 12.96 40.23 6.63
C LEU A 260 11.50 40.52 6.26
N PHE A 261 11.29 41.43 5.30
CA PHE A 261 9.97 41.71 4.77
C PHE A 261 9.36 40.46 4.12
N LEU A 262 10.11 39.78 3.25
CA LEU A 262 9.65 38.53 2.60
C LEU A 262 9.37 37.41 3.62
N ASP A 263 10.14 37.31 4.71
CA ASP A 263 9.91 36.33 5.79
C ASP A 263 8.62 36.62 6.57
N ARG A 264 8.32 37.89 6.86
CA ARG A 264 7.14 38.31 7.63
C ARG A 264 5.86 38.27 6.79
N TYR A 265 5.96 38.54 5.50
CA TYR A 265 4.81 38.82 4.65
C TYR A 265 4.18 37.52 4.11
N ASN A 266 3.40 36.85 4.98
CA ASN A 266 2.65 35.62 4.67
C ASN A 266 1.13 35.87 4.48
N LEU A 267 0.73 37.11 4.22
CA LEU A 267 -0.69 37.50 4.11
C LEU A 267 -1.31 37.04 2.78
N LEU A 268 -2.62 36.80 2.83
CA LEU A 268 -3.49 36.65 1.65
C LEU A 268 -3.20 37.81 0.67
N THR A 269 -3.09 37.49 -0.63
CA THR A 269 -2.71 38.48 -1.65
C THR A 269 -3.78 39.55 -1.87
N TYR A 270 -5.01 39.28 -1.44
CA TYR A 270 -6.14 40.19 -1.52
C TYR A 270 -7.18 39.86 -0.44
N ASP A 271 -7.91 40.90 -0.02
CA ASP A 271 -9.13 40.76 0.78
C ASP A 271 -10.34 40.75 -0.16
N VAL A 272 -11.28 39.84 0.10
CA VAL A 272 -12.54 39.76 -0.64
C VAL A 272 -13.63 40.41 0.20
N VAL A 273 -14.07 41.60 -0.21
CA VAL A 273 -15.23 42.26 0.38
C VAL A 273 -16.47 41.77 -0.36
N VAL A 274 -17.21 40.88 0.28
CA VAL A 274 -18.48 40.37 -0.23
C VAL A 274 -19.61 41.21 0.35
N ASN A 275 -20.26 42.01 -0.49
CA ASN A 275 -21.52 42.65 -0.10
C ASN A 275 -22.68 41.82 -0.64
N GLU A 276 -23.44 41.22 0.27
CA GLU A 276 -24.62 40.42 -0.06
C GLU A 276 -25.89 41.20 0.27
N LYS A 277 -26.81 41.25 -0.69
CA LYS A 277 -28.15 41.82 -0.54
C LYS A 277 -29.20 40.78 -0.90
N ASN A 278 -29.98 40.37 0.09
CA ASN A 278 -31.18 39.55 -0.14
C ASN A 278 -32.29 40.43 -0.74
N LEU A 279 -32.74 40.07 -1.94
CA LEU A 279 -33.83 40.76 -2.61
C LEU A 279 -35.17 40.17 -2.16
N ARG A 280 -36.15 41.05 -1.95
CA ARG A 280 -37.52 40.66 -1.60
C ARG A 280 -38.35 40.49 -2.86
N PHE A 281 -39.35 39.63 -2.78
CA PHE A 281 -40.30 39.37 -3.86
C PHE A 281 -41.60 40.11 -3.60
N ASP A 282 -42.10 40.84 -4.60
CA ASP A 282 -43.45 41.39 -4.57
C ASP A 282 -44.46 40.38 -5.14
N LYS A 283 -45.76 40.69 -5.04
CA LYS A 283 -46.81 39.76 -5.48
C LYS A 283 -46.75 39.51 -6.99
N SER A 284 -46.44 40.52 -7.79
CA SER A 284 -46.27 40.41 -9.24
C SER A 284 -45.14 39.45 -9.61
N TYR A 285 -43.99 39.59 -8.96
CA TYR A 285 -42.82 38.77 -9.24
C TYR A 285 -43.04 37.32 -8.79
N LEU A 286 -43.71 37.09 -7.65
CA LEU A 286 -44.08 35.73 -7.25
C LEU A 286 -45.01 35.07 -8.28
N LEU A 287 -45.97 35.80 -8.85
CA LEU A 287 -46.82 35.27 -9.93
C LEU A 287 -45.97 34.90 -11.15
N ASP A 288 -44.96 35.70 -11.50
CA ASP A 288 -44.09 35.40 -12.63
C ASP A 288 -43.19 34.18 -12.37
N VAL A 289 -42.75 33.94 -11.14
CA VAL A 289 -42.06 32.69 -10.76
C VAL A 289 -43.01 31.49 -10.91
N LYS A 290 -44.29 31.62 -10.53
CA LYS A 290 -45.29 30.55 -10.76
C LYS A 290 -45.53 30.32 -12.25
N LYS A 291 -45.55 31.37 -13.07
CA LYS A 291 -45.63 31.28 -14.55
C LYS A 291 -44.42 30.56 -15.13
N LEU A 292 -43.21 30.80 -14.60
CA LEU A 292 -42.00 30.06 -14.98
C LEU A 292 -42.10 28.56 -14.64
N ALA A 293 -42.60 28.24 -13.45
CA ALA A 293 -42.83 26.87 -12.99
C ALA A 293 -43.81 26.13 -13.91
N LEU A 294 -44.97 26.76 -14.19
CA LEU A 294 -46.00 26.25 -15.10
C LEU A 294 -45.43 26.02 -16.50
N SER A 295 -44.72 27.00 -17.05
CA SER A 295 -44.16 26.94 -18.41
C SER A 295 -43.17 25.78 -18.51
N SER A 296 -42.28 25.64 -17.53
CA SER A 296 -41.28 24.58 -17.51
C SER A 296 -41.91 23.20 -17.40
N PHE A 297 -42.89 23.03 -16.51
CA PHE A 297 -43.65 21.79 -16.38
C PHE A 297 -44.37 21.44 -17.69
N ALA A 298 -45.10 22.39 -18.26
CA ALA A 298 -45.86 22.19 -19.50
C ALA A 298 -44.96 21.83 -20.68
N ILE A 299 -43.81 22.51 -20.85
CA ILE A 299 -42.86 22.25 -21.93
C ILE A 299 -42.28 20.83 -21.82
N VAL A 300 -41.87 20.40 -20.62
CA VAL A 300 -41.27 19.07 -20.42
C VAL A 300 -42.30 17.98 -20.66
N ILE A 301 -43.45 18.05 -19.98
CA ILE A 301 -44.46 16.99 -20.04
C ILE A 301 -45.11 16.91 -21.42
N ALA A 302 -45.41 18.05 -22.07
CA ALA A 302 -46.01 18.04 -23.40
C ALA A 302 -45.05 17.48 -24.46
N ASN A 303 -43.76 17.81 -24.40
CA ASN A 303 -42.78 17.28 -25.34
C ASN A 303 -42.45 15.81 -25.09
N GLN A 304 -42.44 15.35 -23.84
CA GLN A 304 -42.31 13.92 -23.52
C GLN A 304 -43.47 13.11 -24.10
N LYS A 305 -44.72 13.58 -23.94
CA LYS A 305 -45.90 12.94 -24.54
C LYS A 305 -45.88 12.96 -26.08
N LYS A 306 -45.53 14.10 -26.69
CA LYS A 306 -45.51 14.22 -28.16
C LYS A 306 -44.43 13.38 -28.84
N ARG A 307 -43.32 13.11 -28.16
CA ARG A 307 -42.16 12.37 -28.71
C ARG A 307 -42.02 10.96 -28.12
N GLN A 308 -43.07 10.45 -27.49
CA GLN A 308 -43.04 9.15 -26.82
C GLN A 308 -42.56 8.03 -27.76
N THR A 309 -43.07 7.99 -28.99
CA THR A 309 -42.64 7.02 -30.01
C THR A 309 -41.15 7.08 -30.37
N LEU A 310 -40.51 8.25 -30.26
CA LEU A 310 -39.07 8.41 -30.52
C LEU A 310 -38.21 8.01 -29.30
N TYR A 311 -38.79 8.09 -28.10
CA TYR A 311 -38.10 7.73 -26.85
C TYR A 311 -38.23 6.26 -26.51
N ASP A 312 -39.29 5.59 -26.97
CA ASP A 312 -39.50 4.15 -26.82
C ASP A 312 -38.43 3.31 -27.56
N ASP A 313 -37.84 3.86 -28.62
CA ASP A 313 -36.75 3.23 -29.39
C ASP A 313 -35.36 3.37 -28.72
N ILE A 314 -35.25 4.11 -27.61
CA ILE A 314 -33.99 4.32 -26.90
C ILE A 314 -33.79 3.20 -25.87
N GLU A 315 -32.72 2.41 -26.02
CA GLU A 315 -32.38 1.34 -25.07
C GLU A 315 -32.16 1.88 -23.65
N PHE A 316 -32.90 1.33 -22.68
CA PHE A 316 -32.75 1.67 -21.27
C PHE A 316 -31.39 1.19 -20.72
N LYS A 317 -30.62 2.08 -20.07
CA LYS A 317 -29.45 1.69 -19.27
C LYS A 317 -29.89 1.29 -17.87
N GLU A 318 -29.96 -0.01 -17.60
CA GLU A 318 -30.14 -0.51 -16.24
C GLU A 318 -28.90 -0.22 -15.37
N TYR A 319 -29.07 0.59 -14.33
CA TYR A 319 -28.07 0.76 -13.28
C TYR A 319 -28.57 0.10 -11.98
N THR A 320 -27.83 -0.89 -11.49
CA THR A 320 -28.09 -1.47 -10.18
C THR A 320 -27.47 -0.58 -9.09
N LYS A 321 -28.30 0.22 -8.40
CA LYS A 321 -27.86 0.84 -7.13
C LYS A 321 -27.71 -0.28 -6.11
N LYS A 322 -26.47 -0.63 -5.75
CA LYS A 322 -26.20 -1.54 -4.63
C LYS A 322 -26.71 -0.89 -3.35
N SER A 323 -27.78 -1.43 -2.76
CA SER A 323 -28.14 -1.09 -1.39
C SER A 323 -27.02 -1.53 -0.45
N PHE A 324 -26.84 -0.78 0.63
CA PHE A 324 -25.93 -1.16 1.69
C PHE A 324 -26.35 -2.53 2.24
N LYS A 325 -25.43 -3.50 2.28
CA LYS A 325 -25.65 -4.74 3.01
C LYS A 325 -25.64 -4.41 4.50
N THR A 326 -26.79 -4.40 5.14
CA THR A 326 -26.91 -4.46 6.60
C THR A 326 -26.32 -5.79 7.07
N LYS A 327 -25.16 -5.74 7.73
CA LYS A 327 -24.68 -6.86 8.54
C LYS A 327 -25.55 -6.89 9.79
N SER A 328 -26.57 -7.75 9.79
CA SER A 328 -27.29 -8.11 11.01
C SER A 328 -26.40 -9.08 11.81
N LYS A 329 -25.96 -8.64 12.99
CA LYS A 329 -25.13 -9.33 14.00
C LYS A 329 -23.62 -9.11 13.87
N ASP A 330 -23.16 -8.09 14.58
CA ASP A 330 -21.83 -8.08 15.18
C ASP A 330 -21.89 -8.83 16.51
N LEU A 331 -20.80 -9.50 16.91
CA LEU A 331 -20.75 -10.39 18.09
C LEU A 331 -20.70 -9.64 19.44
N SER A 332 -21.09 -8.37 19.47
CA SER A 332 -21.06 -7.50 20.67
C SER A 332 -22.44 -7.12 21.20
N ASP A 333 -23.51 -7.81 20.80
CA ASP A 333 -24.83 -7.65 21.45
C ASP A 333 -24.90 -8.54 22.70
N THR A 334 -24.11 -8.16 23.73
CA THR A 334 -24.44 -8.48 25.12
C THR A 334 -24.82 -7.16 25.79
N VAL A 335 -26.07 -7.10 26.23
CA VAL A 335 -26.64 -5.96 26.95
C VAL A 335 -25.88 -5.76 28.27
N ASP A 336 -25.27 -4.59 28.45
CA ASP A 336 -25.04 -4.00 29.77
C ASP A 336 -25.21 -2.48 29.69
N ARG A 337 -26.25 -2.01 30.38
CA ARG A 337 -26.60 -0.68 30.95
C ARG A 337 -26.26 0.63 30.18
N PRO A 338 -27.15 1.65 30.26
CA PRO A 338 -27.02 2.87 29.50
C PRO A 338 -26.03 3.82 30.18
N GLU A 339 -24.78 3.78 29.74
CA GLU A 339 -23.88 4.92 29.81
C GLU A 339 -23.73 5.49 28.40
N GLY A 340 -23.71 6.82 28.30
CA GLY A 340 -23.92 7.57 27.07
C GLY A 340 -23.07 7.05 25.91
N ILE A 341 -23.73 6.82 24.77
CA ILE A 341 -23.05 6.49 23.53
C ILE A 341 -22.27 7.74 23.09
N GLU A 342 -20.95 7.74 23.30
CA GLU A 342 -20.03 8.54 22.49
C GLU A 342 -20.07 7.97 21.06
N VAL A 343 -20.84 8.60 20.18
CA VAL A 343 -21.04 8.16 18.79
C VAL A 343 -19.82 8.42 17.89
N GLU A 344 -18.76 9.05 18.39
CA GLU A 344 -17.55 9.27 17.63
C GLU A 344 -16.36 8.64 18.34
N ASP A 345 -16.02 7.42 17.92
CA ASP A 345 -14.67 6.93 18.04
C ASP A 345 -13.77 8.00 17.41
N THR A 346 -12.96 8.69 18.21
CA THR A 346 -12.07 9.80 17.76
C THR A 346 -10.92 9.30 16.87
N SER A 347 -11.01 8.05 16.41
CA SER A 347 -10.19 7.49 15.34
C SER A 347 -10.55 8.17 14.02
N ILE A 348 -9.50 8.51 13.26
CA ILE A 348 -9.57 9.28 12.00
C ILE A 348 -10.71 8.74 11.10
N ASN A 349 -11.77 9.56 10.87
CA ASN A 349 -12.87 9.23 9.96
C ASN A 349 -12.30 8.73 8.61
N GLN A 350 -12.90 7.68 8.05
CA GLN A 350 -12.55 7.07 6.76
C GLN A 350 -12.31 8.11 5.65
N TYR A 351 -13.05 9.23 5.68
CA TYR A 351 -12.82 10.38 4.80
C TYR A 351 -11.43 11.02 4.98
N TYR A 352 -11.05 11.40 6.21
CA TYR A 352 -9.73 11.98 6.51
C TYR A 352 -8.59 10.99 6.24
N PHE A 353 -8.82 9.69 6.42
CA PHE A 353 -7.85 8.66 6.05
C PHE A 353 -7.64 8.60 4.52
N GLN A 354 -8.71 8.69 3.73
CA GLN A 354 -8.61 8.72 2.28
C GLN A 354 -7.95 10.00 1.76
N GLU A 355 -8.28 11.16 2.34
CA GLU A 355 -7.66 12.43 1.97
C GLU A 355 -6.18 12.50 2.34
N SER A 356 -5.80 12.07 3.55
CA SER A 356 -4.38 11.99 3.95
C SER A 356 -3.59 11.03 3.06
N LYS A 357 -4.20 9.92 2.63
CA LYS A 357 -3.60 9.00 1.66
C LYS A 357 -3.39 9.64 0.29
N LYS A 358 -4.35 10.42 -0.22
CA LYS A 358 -4.19 11.17 -1.48
C LYS A 358 -3.08 12.21 -1.36
N LEU A 359 -3.04 12.95 -0.26
CA LEU A 359 -2.05 13.98 0.01
C LEU A 359 -0.63 13.40 0.11
N PHE A 360 -0.47 12.27 0.81
CA PHE A 360 0.80 11.56 0.87
C PHE A 360 1.25 11.04 -0.51
N ARG A 361 0.33 10.48 -1.32
CA ARG A 361 0.66 10.04 -2.69
C ARG A 361 1.14 11.19 -3.56
N LYS A 362 0.46 12.34 -3.50
CA LYS A 362 0.86 13.54 -4.25
C LYS A 362 2.26 14.01 -3.84
N ASN A 363 2.54 14.07 -2.53
CA ASN A 363 3.87 14.43 -2.02
C ASN A 363 4.93 13.40 -2.46
N LEU A 364 4.63 12.11 -2.38
CA LEU A 364 5.55 11.05 -2.82
C LEU A 364 5.89 11.17 -4.32
N ASP A 365 4.89 11.38 -5.18
CA ASP A 365 5.10 11.53 -6.62
C ASP A 365 5.94 12.78 -6.95
N GLU A 366 5.75 13.86 -6.19
CA GLU A 366 6.54 15.09 -6.32
C GLU A 366 8.00 14.88 -5.88
N GLN A 367 8.23 14.24 -4.73
CA GLN A 367 9.58 13.97 -4.22
C GLN A 367 10.32 12.93 -5.07
N ILE A 368 9.62 11.97 -5.68
CA ILE A 368 10.22 11.02 -6.64
C ILE A 368 10.65 11.76 -7.90
N LYS A 369 9.84 12.66 -8.46
CA LYS A 369 10.22 13.48 -9.62
C LYS A 369 11.44 14.36 -9.35
N ASN A 370 11.56 14.86 -8.13
CA ASN A 370 12.63 15.77 -7.71
C ASN A 370 13.89 15.06 -7.17
N SER A 371 13.93 13.73 -7.14
CA SER A 371 15.07 12.96 -6.62
C SER A 371 15.61 11.97 -7.65
N SER A 372 16.88 11.61 -7.50
CA SER A 372 17.58 10.72 -8.43
C SER A 372 17.17 9.24 -8.28
N THR A 373 16.58 8.85 -7.14
CA THR A 373 16.28 7.45 -6.81
C THR A 373 15.02 7.38 -5.95
N PHE A 374 14.18 6.37 -6.19
CA PHE A 374 12.94 6.14 -5.45
C PHE A 374 13.15 6.12 -3.93
N GLU A 375 14.24 5.50 -3.46
CA GLU A 375 14.55 5.43 -2.03
C GLU A 375 14.79 6.81 -1.40
N VAL A 376 15.47 7.71 -2.13
CA VAL A 376 15.73 9.08 -1.66
C VAL A 376 14.43 9.90 -1.66
N GLY A 377 13.60 9.75 -2.69
CA GLY A 377 12.28 10.39 -2.77
C GLY A 377 11.34 9.93 -1.66
N LEU A 378 11.27 8.62 -1.40
CA LEU A 378 10.46 8.04 -0.32
C LEU A 378 10.95 8.50 1.05
N LYS A 379 12.27 8.51 1.30
CA LYS A 379 12.84 9.00 2.56
C LYS A 379 12.52 10.47 2.80
N ARG A 380 12.54 11.31 1.76
CA ARG A 380 12.15 12.73 1.86
C ARG A 380 10.67 12.88 2.16
N ALA A 381 9.80 12.22 1.40
CA ALA A 381 8.36 12.27 1.61
C ALA A 381 7.95 11.80 3.02
N LEU A 382 8.55 10.71 3.53
CA LEU A 382 8.33 10.24 4.89
C LEU A 382 8.85 11.21 5.96
N ARG A 383 10.00 11.84 5.72
CA ARG A 383 10.55 12.85 6.62
C ARG A 383 9.63 14.06 6.70
N ASP A 384 9.03 14.47 5.59
CA ASP A 384 8.09 15.59 5.55
C ASP A 384 6.81 15.28 6.33
N THR A 385 6.22 14.07 6.19
CA THR A 385 5.07 13.68 7.02
C THR A 385 5.40 13.61 8.50
N VAL A 386 6.59 13.11 8.86
CA VAL A 386 7.05 13.09 10.25
C VAL A 386 7.26 14.51 10.78
N ASN A 387 7.83 15.41 9.98
CA ASN A 387 8.03 16.81 10.35
C ASN A 387 6.69 17.53 10.56
N ILE A 388 5.69 17.29 9.70
CA ILE A 388 4.33 17.83 9.86
C ILE A 388 3.72 17.34 11.18
N SER A 389 3.81 16.05 11.46
CA SER A 389 3.32 15.48 12.72
C SER A 389 4.05 16.08 13.94
N ASN A 390 5.38 16.25 13.86
CA ASN A 390 6.16 16.87 14.93
C ASN A 390 5.81 18.34 15.13
N ALA A 391 5.57 19.10 14.06
CA ALA A 391 5.16 20.49 14.13
C ALA A 391 3.78 20.63 14.77
N ILE A 392 2.83 19.73 14.46
CA ILE A 392 1.52 19.70 15.12
C ILE A 392 1.68 19.47 16.64
N PHE A 393 2.50 18.49 17.04
CA PHE A 393 2.74 18.24 18.47
C PHE A 393 3.43 19.42 19.15
N SER A 394 4.43 20.02 18.49
CA SER A 394 5.21 21.12 19.05
C SER A 394 4.37 22.39 19.18
N SER A 395 3.47 22.66 18.22
CA SER A 395 2.54 23.79 18.26
C SER A 395 1.40 23.58 19.27
N HIS A 396 0.85 22.37 19.39
CA HIS A 396 -0.27 22.13 20.32
C HIS A 396 0.18 22.07 21.78
N PHE A 397 1.36 21.51 22.05
CA PHE A 397 1.89 21.36 23.40
C PHE A 397 2.97 22.39 23.75
N GLU A 398 3.22 23.37 22.88
CA GLU A 398 4.22 24.43 23.06
C GLU A 398 5.58 23.90 23.51
N LEU A 399 6.01 22.78 22.90
CA LEU A 399 7.25 22.07 23.26
C LEU A 399 8.49 22.81 22.75
N GLU A 400 8.32 23.64 21.74
CA GLU A 400 9.32 24.56 21.22
C GLU A 400 8.89 25.98 21.59
N GLU A 401 9.49 26.51 22.67
CA GLU A 401 9.57 27.95 22.84
C GLU A 401 10.56 28.45 21.78
N ASP A 402 10.05 28.84 20.61
CA ASP A 402 10.70 29.93 19.90
C ASP A 402 10.81 31.06 20.92
N VAL A 403 12.04 31.36 21.32
CA VAL A 403 12.33 32.33 22.39
C VAL A 403 11.85 33.70 21.92
N ASP A 404 10.57 33.97 22.11
CA ASP A 404 9.99 35.26 21.83
C ASP A 404 10.52 36.19 22.90
N ILE A 405 11.36 37.14 22.47
CA ILE A 405 12.05 38.09 23.34
C ILE A 405 11.01 38.89 24.17
N PHE A 406 9.77 38.97 23.70
CA PHE A 406 8.63 39.58 24.37
C PHE A 406 8.05 38.78 25.54
N GLN A 407 8.16 37.44 25.55
CA GLN A 407 7.68 36.61 26.66
C GLN A 407 8.59 36.72 27.89
N LYS A 408 9.90 37.00 27.70
CA LYS A 408 10.83 37.34 28.79
C LYS A 408 10.55 38.68 29.47
N LEU A 409 9.80 39.57 28.83
CA LEU A 409 9.43 40.89 29.38
C LEU A 409 8.18 40.81 30.26
N ILE A 410 7.34 39.79 30.09
CA ILE A 410 6.21 39.48 30.96
C ILE A 410 6.69 38.47 32.00
N LYS A 411 7.41 38.98 32.99
CA LYS A 411 7.81 38.19 34.16
C LYS A 411 6.58 37.79 34.97
N ASN A 412 6.08 36.58 34.77
CA ASN A 412 5.50 35.83 35.88
C ASN A 412 6.67 35.21 36.65
N ASP A 413 7.07 35.86 37.73
CA ASP A 413 8.27 35.55 38.53
C ASP A 413 8.08 34.36 39.51
N ASP A 414 7.07 33.50 39.31
CA ASP A 414 6.86 32.31 40.16
C ASP A 414 7.68 31.10 39.65
N PRO A 415 8.80 30.74 40.32
CA PRO A 415 9.70 29.70 39.83
C PRO A 415 9.07 28.30 39.90
N GLU A 416 8.11 28.11 40.82
CA GLU A 416 7.42 26.83 41.01
C GLU A 416 6.49 26.50 39.83
N ALA A 417 5.76 27.50 39.33
CA ALA A 417 4.90 27.36 38.15
C ALA A 417 5.71 27.03 36.87
N LEU A 418 6.85 27.68 36.68
CA LEU A 418 7.76 27.41 35.54
C LEU A 418 8.37 26.00 35.62
N ILE A 419 8.71 25.53 36.82
CA ILE A 419 9.21 24.17 37.02
C ILE A 419 8.12 23.13 36.70
N ASP A 420 6.88 23.37 37.12
CA ASP A 420 5.78 22.45 36.88
C ASP A 420 5.36 22.42 35.40
N GLU A 421 5.40 23.56 34.70
CA GLU A 421 5.23 23.64 33.25
C GLU A 421 6.35 22.88 32.52
N ALA A 422 7.61 23.06 32.93
CA ALA A 422 8.74 22.35 32.36
C ALA A 422 8.66 20.82 32.60
N LYS A 423 8.24 20.39 33.80
CA LYS A 423 7.97 18.96 34.09
C LYS A 423 6.84 18.42 33.21
N TYR A 424 5.80 19.21 32.98
CA TYR A 424 4.68 18.84 32.12
C TYR A 424 5.12 18.67 30.66
N LYS A 425 5.85 19.64 30.09
CA LYS A 425 6.46 19.58 28.75
C LYS A 425 7.40 18.37 28.62
N ALA A 426 8.25 18.13 29.61
CA ALA A 426 9.16 16.97 29.64
C ALA A 426 8.41 15.63 29.68
N LYS A 427 7.30 15.55 30.43
CA LYS A 427 6.45 14.35 30.48
C LYS A 427 5.80 14.07 29.13
N ILE A 428 5.30 15.10 28.44
CA ILE A 428 4.72 14.97 27.10
C ILE A 428 5.78 14.53 26.09
N ALA A 429 6.95 15.16 26.09
CA ALA A 429 8.06 14.78 25.21
C ALA A 429 8.49 13.31 25.42
N LYS A 430 8.51 12.85 26.68
CA LYS A 430 8.76 11.45 27.03
C LYS A 430 7.71 10.50 26.44
N LEU A 431 6.42 10.84 26.57
CA LEU A 431 5.33 10.03 26.01
C LEU A 431 5.41 9.93 24.48
N ILE A 432 5.62 11.06 23.78
CA ILE A 432 5.78 11.10 22.33
C ILE A 432 6.96 10.20 21.89
N ARG A 433 8.08 10.25 22.62
CA ARG A 433 9.23 9.38 22.37
C ARG A 433 8.87 7.91 22.56
N GLU A 434 8.21 7.54 23.66
CA GLU A 434 7.81 6.16 23.95
C GLU A 434 6.88 5.59 22.87
N THR A 435 5.89 6.37 22.40
CA THR A 435 5.02 5.96 21.29
C THR A 435 5.81 5.71 20.00
N LYS A 436 6.73 6.63 19.65
CA LYS A 436 7.58 6.47 18.45
C LYS A 436 8.53 5.28 18.55
N GLU A 437 9.04 4.96 19.73
CA GLU A 437 9.86 3.76 19.95
C GLU A 437 9.05 2.48 19.73
N VAL A 438 7.77 2.45 20.15
CA VAL A 438 6.88 1.32 19.88
C VAL A 438 6.65 1.14 18.38
N ASP A 439 6.39 2.23 17.65
CA ASP A 439 6.23 2.19 16.19
C ASP A 439 7.51 1.71 15.51
N TYR A 440 8.67 2.22 15.90
CA TYR A 440 9.96 1.76 15.39
C TYR A 440 10.17 0.25 15.59
N ARG A 441 9.83 -0.27 16.78
CA ARG A 441 9.89 -1.72 17.06
C ARG A 441 8.92 -2.51 16.18
N ASN A 442 7.72 -1.99 15.93
CA ASN A 442 6.74 -2.62 15.06
C ASN A 442 7.24 -2.70 13.61
N TYR A 443 7.87 -1.64 13.10
CA TYR A 443 8.50 -1.64 11.77
C TYR A 443 9.65 -2.65 11.67
N ILE A 444 10.53 -2.75 12.67
CA ILE A 444 11.58 -3.79 12.71
C ILE A 444 10.96 -5.19 12.68
N ARG A 445 9.88 -5.41 13.43
CA ARG A 445 9.20 -6.72 13.44
C ARG A 445 8.64 -7.07 12.07
N LEU A 446 8.03 -6.10 11.38
CA LEU A 446 7.51 -6.26 10.02
C LEU A 446 8.64 -6.56 9.03
N GLU A 447 9.74 -5.81 9.07
CA GLU A 447 10.92 -6.02 8.22
C GLU A 447 11.48 -7.44 8.40
N LYS A 448 11.67 -7.88 9.65
CA LYS A 448 12.12 -9.25 9.95
C LYS A 448 11.16 -10.32 9.42
N LYS A 449 9.84 -10.07 9.46
CA LYS A 449 8.84 -10.98 8.90
C LYS A 449 8.98 -11.07 7.38
N LEU A 450 9.09 -9.92 6.70
CA LEU A 450 9.25 -9.87 5.24
C LEU A 450 10.57 -10.53 4.80
N LEU A 451 11.67 -10.32 5.53
CA LEU A 451 12.93 -11.01 5.26
C LEU A 451 12.82 -12.53 5.37
N LYS A 452 12.07 -13.04 6.37
CA LYS A 452 11.78 -14.48 6.47
C LYS A 452 10.93 -14.97 5.30
N GLU A 453 9.93 -14.21 4.87
CA GLU A 453 9.12 -14.56 3.69
C GLU A 453 9.96 -14.60 2.40
N ILE A 454 10.86 -13.63 2.23
CA ILE A 454 11.84 -13.63 1.13
C ILE A 454 12.70 -14.89 1.18
N GLN A 455 13.29 -15.22 2.35
CA GLN A 455 14.10 -16.43 2.51
C GLN A 455 13.34 -17.72 2.16
N VAL A 456 12.09 -17.85 2.61
CA VAL A 456 11.24 -19.01 2.27
C VAL A 456 10.98 -19.10 0.77
N ASN A 457 10.72 -17.96 0.13
CA ASN A 457 10.48 -17.91 -1.32
C ASN A 457 11.77 -18.16 -2.12
N ASP A 458 12.92 -17.67 -1.67
CA ASP A 458 14.23 -17.96 -2.27
C ASP A 458 14.56 -19.45 -2.17
N GLN A 459 14.31 -20.09 -1.02
CA GLN A 459 14.46 -21.54 -0.87
C GLN A 459 13.56 -22.31 -1.84
N LYS A 460 12.29 -21.87 -2.00
CA LYS A 460 11.39 -22.46 -3.01
C LYS A 460 11.92 -22.28 -4.43
N LEU A 461 12.44 -21.11 -4.76
CA LEU A 461 13.02 -20.82 -6.07
C LEU A 461 14.26 -21.68 -6.33
N ILE A 462 15.17 -21.81 -5.35
CA ILE A 462 16.35 -22.67 -5.43
C ILE A 462 15.94 -24.12 -5.66
N ASN A 463 14.94 -24.63 -4.94
CA ASN A 463 14.44 -26.00 -5.12
C ASN A 463 13.81 -26.23 -6.51
N ILE A 464 13.15 -25.21 -7.08
CA ILE A 464 12.61 -25.29 -8.45
C ILE A 464 13.76 -25.28 -9.47
N LEU A 465 14.78 -24.44 -9.27
CA LEU A 465 15.93 -24.36 -10.15
C LEU A 465 16.79 -25.63 -10.09
N SER A 466 17.00 -26.22 -8.91
CA SER A 466 17.73 -27.48 -8.74
C SER A 466 17.01 -28.63 -9.44
N LYS A 467 15.68 -28.76 -9.27
CA LYS A 467 14.88 -29.76 -10.00
C LYS A 467 14.97 -29.59 -11.52
N LYS A 468 14.89 -28.36 -12.02
CA LYS A 468 15.07 -28.08 -13.47
C LYS A 468 16.47 -28.45 -13.96
N GLN A 469 17.50 -28.31 -13.12
CA GLN A 469 18.86 -28.69 -13.46
C GLN A 469 19.05 -30.20 -13.44
N GLU A 470 18.47 -30.90 -12.45
CA GLU A 470 18.39 -32.36 -12.38
C GLU A 470 17.66 -32.94 -13.60
N ASP A 471 16.49 -32.41 -13.95
CA ASP A 471 15.72 -32.83 -15.13
C ASP A 471 16.52 -32.66 -16.44
N LYS A 472 17.28 -31.56 -16.56
CA LYS A 472 18.18 -31.34 -17.70
C LYS A 472 19.32 -32.36 -17.74
N ILE A 473 19.94 -32.67 -16.58
CA ILE A 473 21.01 -33.66 -16.49
C ILE A 473 20.49 -35.05 -16.86
N VAL A 474 19.33 -35.44 -16.33
CA VAL A 474 18.67 -36.72 -16.67
C VAL A 474 18.33 -36.77 -18.17
N ALA A 475 17.83 -35.68 -18.76
CA ALA A 475 17.58 -35.62 -20.20
C ALA A 475 18.86 -35.75 -21.03
N THR A 476 19.98 -35.13 -20.60
CA THR A 476 21.28 -35.27 -21.29
C THR A 476 21.85 -36.67 -21.16
N LEU A 477 21.78 -37.29 -19.97
CA LEU A 477 22.22 -38.66 -19.75
C LEU A 477 21.41 -39.63 -20.61
N ARG A 478 20.08 -39.46 -20.66
CA ARG A 478 19.20 -40.28 -21.49
C ARG A 478 19.47 -40.12 -22.99
N LEU A 479 19.86 -38.92 -23.44
CA LEU A 479 20.31 -38.69 -24.82
C LEU A 479 21.65 -39.36 -25.12
N GLU A 480 22.58 -39.40 -24.15
CA GLU A 480 23.85 -40.14 -24.30
C GLU A 480 23.64 -41.65 -24.29
N GLU A 481 22.80 -42.18 -23.41
CA GLU A 481 22.40 -43.60 -23.41
C GLU A 481 21.81 -44.00 -24.76
N LEU A 482 20.85 -43.24 -25.29
CA LEU A 482 20.26 -43.51 -26.61
C LEU A 482 21.29 -43.46 -27.75
N LYS A 483 22.31 -42.60 -27.65
CA LYS A 483 23.42 -42.58 -28.62
C LYS A 483 24.28 -43.83 -28.51
N GLN A 484 24.59 -44.29 -27.30
CA GLN A 484 25.36 -45.51 -27.07
C GLN A 484 24.58 -46.74 -27.53
N GLU A 485 23.29 -46.85 -27.21
CA GLU A 485 22.42 -47.91 -27.70
C GLU A 485 22.38 -47.95 -29.24
N LYS A 486 22.31 -46.79 -29.90
CA LYS A 486 22.36 -46.70 -31.36
C LYS A 486 23.71 -47.17 -31.93
N ILE A 487 24.82 -46.84 -31.27
CA ILE A 487 26.15 -47.33 -31.66
C ILE A 487 26.22 -48.85 -31.52
N ILE A 488 25.76 -49.40 -30.38
CA ILE A 488 25.73 -50.84 -30.13
C ILE A 488 24.84 -51.55 -31.16
N ALA A 489 23.66 -51.02 -31.46
CA ALA A 489 22.76 -51.55 -32.47
C ALA A 489 23.43 -51.58 -33.86
N ASN A 490 24.07 -50.49 -34.28
CA ASN A 490 24.81 -50.43 -35.53
C ASN A 490 25.99 -51.42 -35.57
N THR A 491 26.71 -51.61 -34.46
CA THR A 491 27.78 -52.61 -34.40
C THR A 491 27.24 -54.03 -34.46
N ASN A 492 26.10 -54.29 -33.81
CA ASN A 492 25.44 -55.59 -33.85
C ASN A 492 24.90 -55.89 -35.25
N GLU A 493 24.36 -54.90 -35.95
CA GLU A 493 23.92 -55.02 -37.34
C GLU A 493 25.09 -55.33 -38.28
N LYS A 494 26.25 -54.67 -38.08
CA LYS A 494 27.48 -55.03 -38.80
C LYS A 494 27.93 -56.45 -38.51
N ILE A 495 28.01 -56.86 -37.24
CA ILE A 495 28.38 -58.23 -36.86
C ILE A 495 27.39 -59.25 -37.43
N LEU A 496 26.09 -58.94 -37.43
CA LEU A 496 25.07 -59.79 -38.03
C LEU A 496 25.28 -59.91 -39.55
N SER A 497 25.55 -58.80 -40.24
CA SER A 497 25.84 -58.82 -41.68
C SER A 497 27.11 -59.61 -42.02
N GLU A 498 28.15 -59.53 -41.19
CA GLU A 498 29.37 -60.33 -41.32
C GLU A 498 29.10 -61.82 -41.06
N LYS A 499 28.28 -62.14 -40.04
CA LYS A 499 27.81 -63.50 -39.78
C LYS A 499 26.97 -64.05 -40.92
N GLU A 500 26.07 -63.26 -41.48
CA GLU A 500 25.25 -63.65 -42.65
C GLU A 500 26.14 -63.88 -43.88
N ALA A 501 27.14 -63.03 -44.12
CA ALA A 501 28.11 -63.24 -45.19
C ALA A 501 28.94 -64.52 -44.96
N PHE A 502 29.36 -64.79 -43.73
CA PHE A 502 30.06 -66.03 -43.37
C PHE A 502 29.17 -67.28 -43.52
N ILE A 503 27.91 -67.20 -43.09
CA ILE A 503 26.92 -68.27 -43.26
C ILE A 503 26.63 -68.50 -44.74
N ASN A 504 26.51 -67.45 -45.55
CA ASN A 504 26.28 -67.57 -46.99
C ASN A 504 27.48 -68.20 -47.70
N LYS A 505 28.70 -67.79 -47.35
CA LYS A 505 29.94 -68.43 -47.85
C LYS A 505 30.02 -69.91 -47.43
N SER A 506 29.68 -70.22 -46.18
CA SER A 506 29.60 -71.59 -45.68
C SER A 506 28.50 -72.41 -46.35
N LYS A 507 27.36 -71.79 -46.67
CA LYS A 507 26.25 -72.41 -47.43
C LYS A 507 26.65 -72.67 -48.88
N GLU A 508 27.39 -71.80 -49.54
CA GLU A 508 27.93 -72.05 -50.88
C GLU A 508 28.93 -73.20 -50.87
N GLU A 509 29.85 -73.24 -49.91
CA GLU A 509 30.77 -74.37 -49.74
C GLU A 509 30.03 -75.69 -49.43
N LEU A 510 28.99 -75.65 -48.59
CA LEU A 510 28.13 -76.80 -48.32
C LEU A 510 27.32 -77.20 -49.56
N LYS A 511 26.81 -76.27 -50.35
CA LYS A 511 26.07 -76.55 -51.59
C LYS A 511 26.98 -77.21 -52.63
N ASN A 512 28.23 -76.75 -52.74
CA ASN A 512 29.23 -77.35 -53.61
C ASN A 512 29.65 -78.76 -53.13
N LYS A 513 29.77 -78.97 -51.81
CA LYS A 513 30.02 -80.31 -51.24
C LYS A 513 28.82 -81.23 -51.34
N LYS A 514 27.59 -80.74 -51.17
CA LYS A 514 26.35 -81.51 -51.23
C LYS A 514 26.02 -81.93 -52.67
N ALA A 515 26.26 -81.07 -53.66
CA ALA A 515 26.18 -81.44 -55.08
C ALA A 515 27.15 -82.57 -55.45
N ALA A 516 28.34 -82.61 -54.85
CA ALA A 516 29.30 -83.70 -55.06
C ALA A 516 28.90 -85.02 -54.34
N VAL A 517 28.11 -84.95 -53.27
CA VAL A 517 27.63 -86.12 -52.50
C VAL A 517 26.33 -86.69 -53.08
N ASP A 518 25.40 -85.84 -53.52
CA ASP A 518 24.13 -86.26 -54.13
C ASP A 518 24.34 -86.95 -55.49
N ALA A 519 25.40 -86.57 -56.22
CA ALA A 519 25.86 -87.30 -57.41
C ALA A 519 26.32 -88.74 -57.10
N LYS A 520 26.84 -89.01 -55.89
CA LYS A 520 27.25 -90.35 -55.45
C LYS A 520 26.12 -91.14 -54.77
N LEU A 521 25.17 -90.45 -54.15
CA LEU A 521 24.10 -91.08 -53.37
C LEU A 521 22.97 -91.65 -54.26
N ASN A 522 22.65 -90.99 -55.38
CA ASN A 522 21.65 -91.48 -56.35
C ASN A 522 22.02 -92.82 -56.99
N GLU A 523 23.30 -93.21 -56.97
CA GLU A 523 23.74 -94.52 -57.46
C GLU A 523 23.52 -95.66 -56.43
N SER A 524 23.31 -95.32 -55.14
CA SER A 524 23.30 -96.28 -54.01
C SER A 524 21.92 -96.57 -53.40
N LEU A 525 20.95 -95.66 -53.53
CA LEU A 525 19.66 -95.72 -52.83
C LEU A 525 18.60 -96.60 -53.50
N GLU A 526 18.75 -96.99 -54.77
CA GLU A 526 17.84 -97.97 -55.39
C GLU A 526 17.93 -99.38 -54.78
N LYS A 527 18.99 -99.70 -54.02
CA LYS A 527 19.25 -101.09 -53.56
C LYS A 527 18.78 -101.45 -52.14
N LYS A 528 18.31 -100.54 -51.28
CA LYS A 528 18.30 -100.77 -49.81
C LYS A 528 16.96 -100.76 -49.04
N LYS A 529 15.85 -100.26 -49.59
CA LYS A 529 14.59 -100.05 -48.84
C LYS A 529 13.79 -101.32 -48.48
N GLU A 530 14.13 -102.50 -48.99
CA GLU A 530 13.34 -103.73 -48.78
C GLU A 530 13.50 -104.41 -47.41
N LEU A 531 14.51 -104.09 -46.59
CA LEU A 531 14.91 -104.97 -45.46
C LEU A 531 14.48 -104.56 -44.04
N GLU A 532 14.05 -103.32 -43.78
CA GLU A 532 13.95 -102.79 -42.39
C GLU A 532 12.71 -103.21 -41.57
N LEU A 533 11.83 -104.02 -42.15
CA LEU A 533 10.57 -104.54 -41.58
C LEU A 533 10.70 -105.47 -40.33
N LYS A 534 11.86 -105.58 -39.67
CA LYS A 534 12.09 -106.65 -38.69
C LYS A 534 12.51 -106.25 -37.27
N ARG A 535 12.92 -105.01 -37.00
CA ARG A 535 13.71 -104.75 -35.76
C ARG A 535 12.93 -104.25 -34.54
N LEU A 536 11.69 -103.79 -34.70
CA LEU A 536 10.93 -103.06 -33.68
C LEU A 536 10.46 -103.89 -32.45
N GLU A 537 10.58 -105.21 -32.43
CA GLU A 537 10.02 -106.05 -31.35
C GLU A 537 10.89 -106.15 -30.07
N LEU A 538 12.18 -105.80 -30.11
CA LEU A 538 13.14 -106.21 -29.07
C LEU A 538 13.17 -105.33 -27.80
N GLU A 539 12.75 -104.06 -27.85
CA GLU A 539 12.90 -103.11 -26.74
C GLU A 539 11.98 -103.37 -25.53
N ARG A 540 10.92 -104.17 -25.66
CA ARG A 540 9.88 -104.30 -24.62
C ARG A 540 10.30 -105.11 -23.38
N ASN A 541 11.42 -105.84 -23.39
CA ASN A 541 11.75 -106.81 -22.34
C ASN A 541 12.62 -106.27 -21.18
N ASN A 542 13.44 -105.23 -21.38
CA ASN A 542 14.44 -104.83 -20.36
C ASN A 542 13.87 -104.09 -19.14
N ILE A 543 12.60 -103.65 -19.18
CA ILE A 543 11.95 -102.92 -18.08
C ILE A 543 11.64 -103.82 -16.85
N LYS A 544 11.77 -105.16 -16.94
CA LYS A 544 11.31 -106.11 -15.90
C LYS A 544 12.32 -106.52 -14.80
N GLU A 545 13.63 -106.35 -14.96
CA GLU A 545 14.61 -106.89 -14.00
C GLU A 545 14.94 -105.99 -12.79
N SER A 546 14.79 -104.67 -12.88
CA SER A 546 15.21 -103.75 -11.80
C SER A 546 14.32 -103.78 -10.55
N TYR A 547 13.14 -104.41 -10.61
CA TYR A 547 12.14 -104.39 -9.53
C TYR A 547 12.33 -105.45 -8.42
N LYS A 548 13.36 -106.31 -8.48
CA LYS A 548 13.44 -107.51 -7.61
C LYS A 548 14.38 -107.44 -6.40
N GLU A 549 15.46 -106.65 -6.41
CA GLU A 549 16.48 -106.72 -5.33
C GLU A 549 16.35 -105.68 -4.20
N LYS A 550 15.80 -104.47 -4.43
CA LYS A 550 15.59 -103.49 -3.34
C LYS A 550 14.27 -103.66 -2.57
N ARG A 551 13.55 -104.74 -2.84
CA ARG A 551 12.34 -105.13 -2.12
C ARG A 551 12.59 -105.51 -0.66
N ASP A 552 13.83 -105.81 -0.25
CA ASP A 552 14.08 -106.42 1.07
C ASP A 552 14.61 -105.46 2.16
N GLU A 553 15.18 -104.29 1.82
CA GLU A 553 15.78 -103.36 2.81
C GLU A 553 14.79 -102.35 3.44
N ILE A 554 13.71 -101.99 2.73
CA ILE A 554 12.76 -100.95 3.19
C ILE A 554 11.67 -101.52 4.12
N ILE A 555 11.46 -102.83 4.15
CA ILE A 555 10.34 -103.46 4.89
C ILE A 555 10.51 -103.41 6.42
N ALA A 556 11.72 -103.42 6.97
CA ALA A 556 11.91 -103.59 8.43
C ALA A 556 11.84 -102.30 9.27
N SER A 557 12.15 -101.12 8.73
CA SER A 557 12.33 -99.90 9.53
C SER A 557 11.08 -99.00 9.62
N SER A 558 10.22 -98.96 8.60
CA SER A 558 9.01 -98.11 8.61
C SER A 558 7.84 -98.68 9.43
N GLU A 559 7.85 -99.98 9.79
CA GLU A 559 6.83 -100.54 10.69
C GLU A 559 6.86 -99.92 12.09
N ILE A 560 8.03 -99.43 12.55
CA ILE A 560 8.18 -98.78 13.87
C ILE A 560 7.66 -97.34 13.83
N GLU A 561 7.93 -96.60 12.75
CA GLU A 561 7.44 -95.22 12.55
C GLU A 561 5.91 -95.15 12.44
N LYS A 562 5.27 -96.16 11.83
CA LYS A 562 3.79 -96.24 11.72
C LYS A 562 3.05 -96.22 13.07
N SER A 563 3.67 -96.61 14.18
CA SER A 563 3.02 -96.64 15.50
C SER A 563 3.06 -95.30 16.26
N LEU A 564 4.02 -94.43 15.96
CA LEU A 564 4.12 -93.08 16.55
C LEU A 564 3.11 -92.13 15.90
N ILE A 565 2.90 -92.27 14.59
CA ILE A 565 1.90 -91.53 13.81
C ILE A 565 0.47 -91.76 14.34
N THR A 566 0.16 -92.94 14.90
CA THR A 566 -1.13 -93.19 15.57
C THR A 566 -1.32 -92.43 16.89
N LYS A 567 -0.24 -92.04 17.59
CA LYS A 567 -0.33 -91.20 18.81
C LYS A 567 -0.36 -89.70 18.51
N GLU A 568 0.30 -89.25 17.44
CA GLU A 568 0.22 -87.84 17.01
C GLU A 568 -1.15 -87.46 16.45
N PHE A 569 -1.88 -88.43 15.87
CA PHE A 569 -3.25 -88.21 15.43
C PHE A 569 -4.20 -87.91 16.61
N GLU A 570 -3.99 -88.48 17.80
CA GLU A 570 -4.76 -88.15 19.01
C GLU A 570 -4.38 -86.76 19.57
N SER A 571 -3.12 -86.35 19.48
CA SER A 571 -2.69 -85.03 19.94
C SER A 571 -3.09 -83.90 18.99
N GLN A 572 -3.21 -84.16 17.69
CA GLN A 572 -3.80 -83.20 16.75
C GLN A 572 -5.31 -83.03 16.93
N LEU A 573 -6.04 -84.06 17.41
CA LEU A 573 -7.43 -83.91 17.85
C LEU A 573 -7.55 -82.93 19.03
N GLN A 574 -6.58 -82.96 19.96
CA GLN A 574 -6.48 -81.99 21.08
C GLN A 574 -6.06 -80.59 20.64
N VAL A 575 -5.23 -80.46 19.61
CA VAL A 575 -4.86 -79.14 19.05
C VAL A 575 -6.06 -78.50 18.33
N PHE A 576 -6.90 -79.30 17.66
CA PHE A 576 -8.15 -78.82 17.07
C PHE A 576 -9.20 -78.41 18.13
N GLU A 577 -9.27 -79.10 19.27
CA GLU A 577 -10.02 -78.62 20.46
C GLU A 577 -9.44 -77.32 21.05
N LYS A 578 -8.11 -77.12 20.99
CA LYS A 578 -7.46 -75.85 21.38
C LYS A 578 -7.80 -74.70 20.44
N GLU A 579 -7.87 -74.92 19.13
CA GLU A 579 -8.28 -73.87 18.18
C GLU A 579 -9.76 -73.48 18.33
N GLN A 580 -10.64 -74.42 18.69
CA GLN A 580 -12.02 -74.13 19.14
C GLN A 580 -12.03 -73.30 20.44
N ASN A 581 -11.16 -73.64 21.40
CA ASN A 581 -11.02 -72.88 22.65
C ASN A 581 -10.37 -71.50 22.48
N ASP A 582 -9.50 -71.29 21.48
CA ASP A 582 -8.91 -69.99 21.18
C ASP A 582 -9.93 -69.05 20.50
N ILE A 583 -10.86 -69.60 19.70
CA ILE A 583 -12.05 -68.86 19.22
C ILE A 583 -12.96 -68.49 20.40
N TYR A 584 -13.17 -69.43 21.33
CA TYR A 584 -13.93 -69.18 22.57
C TYR A 584 -13.25 -68.14 23.47
N ALA A 585 -11.90 -68.13 23.55
CA ALA A 585 -11.12 -67.16 24.31
C ALA A 585 -11.14 -65.74 23.69
N LEU A 586 -11.24 -65.64 22.36
CA LEU A 586 -11.44 -64.37 21.66
C LEU A 586 -12.84 -63.77 21.91
N GLU A 587 -13.86 -64.63 22.02
CA GLU A 587 -15.21 -64.24 22.48
C GLU A 587 -15.24 -63.91 23.98
N GLU A 588 -14.51 -64.65 24.81
CA GLU A 588 -14.39 -64.41 26.25
C GLU A 588 -13.64 -63.11 26.56
N GLN A 589 -12.63 -62.72 25.76
CA GLN A 589 -11.99 -61.39 25.86
C GLN A 589 -12.96 -60.25 25.49
N LYS A 590 -13.78 -60.41 24.44
CA LYS A 590 -14.82 -59.43 24.11
C LYS A 590 -15.92 -59.36 25.18
N LEU A 591 -16.25 -60.49 25.81
CA LEU A 591 -17.18 -60.54 26.95
C LEU A 591 -16.58 -59.88 28.19
N LYS A 592 -15.28 -60.08 28.47
CA LYS A 592 -14.55 -59.45 29.58
C LYS A 592 -14.36 -57.94 29.38
N GLU A 593 -14.15 -57.44 28.17
CA GLU A 593 -14.13 -55.98 27.91
C GLU A 593 -15.51 -55.34 28.15
N LYS A 594 -16.60 -55.96 27.67
CA LYS A 594 -17.97 -55.50 27.98
C LYS A 594 -18.29 -55.57 29.48
N PHE A 595 -17.87 -56.64 30.16
CA PHE A 595 -18.08 -56.81 31.60
C PHE A 595 -17.23 -55.84 32.44
N ILE A 596 -16.05 -55.43 31.97
CA ILE A 596 -15.21 -54.40 32.63
C ILE A 596 -15.79 -52.98 32.42
N GLU A 597 -16.42 -52.70 31.28
CA GLU A 597 -17.20 -51.47 31.09
C GLU A 597 -18.47 -51.44 31.97
N GLU A 598 -19.21 -52.55 32.05
CA GLU A 598 -20.37 -52.69 32.96
C GLU A 598 -19.96 -52.59 34.43
N LEU A 599 -18.84 -53.19 34.86
CA LEU A 599 -18.33 -53.05 36.23
C LEU A 599 -17.84 -51.63 36.56
N LYS A 600 -17.37 -50.85 35.57
CA LYS A 600 -17.05 -49.42 35.76
C LYS A 600 -18.31 -48.56 35.88
N GLN A 601 -19.40 -48.90 35.18
CA GLN A 601 -20.71 -48.29 35.42
C GLN A 601 -21.29 -48.69 36.78
N LEU A 602 -21.21 -49.97 37.16
CA LEU A 602 -21.71 -50.47 38.45
C LEU A 602 -20.95 -49.88 39.64
N LYS A 603 -19.63 -49.63 39.54
CA LYS A 603 -18.86 -48.95 40.58
C LYS A 603 -19.20 -47.46 40.71
N LYS A 604 -19.49 -46.76 39.60
CA LYS A 604 -20.01 -45.38 39.65
C LYS A 604 -21.42 -45.31 40.25
N ASP A 605 -22.27 -46.31 40.00
CA ASP A 605 -23.61 -46.42 40.59
C ASP A 605 -23.58 -46.86 42.07
N GLN A 606 -22.59 -47.65 42.49
CA GLN A 606 -22.38 -47.98 43.91
C GLN A 606 -21.79 -46.82 44.71
N GLU A 607 -20.80 -46.09 44.19
CA GLU A 607 -20.26 -44.90 44.88
C GLU A 607 -21.32 -43.79 45.01
N SER A 608 -22.18 -43.58 44.00
CA SER A 608 -23.28 -42.61 44.08
C SER A 608 -24.42 -43.04 45.00
N ARG A 609 -24.71 -44.34 45.14
CA ARG A 609 -25.69 -44.85 46.13
C ARG A 609 -25.16 -44.93 47.55
N GLU A 610 -23.89 -45.26 47.77
CA GLU A 610 -23.28 -45.20 49.10
C GLU A 610 -23.24 -43.76 49.63
N ILE A 611 -23.00 -42.77 48.77
CA ILE A 611 -23.14 -41.35 49.13
C ILE A 611 -24.61 -41.02 49.50
N HIS A 612 -25.59 -41.53 48.75
CA HIS A 612 -27.02 -41.33 49.07
C HIS A 612 -27.44 -42.06 50.36
N MET A 613 -26.93 -43.27 50.60
CA MET A 613 -27.24 -44.09 51.78
C MET A 613 -26.60 -43.51 53.05
N GLN A 614 -25.40 -42.93 52.96
CA GLN A 614 -24.79 -42.19 54.07
C GLN A 614 -25.55 -40.90 54.41
N GLN A 615 -26.18 -40.24 53.42
CA GLN A 615 -27.06 -39.10 53.65
C GLN A 615 -28.39 -39.52 54.31
N THR A 616 -29.04 -40.60 53.85
CA THR A 616 -30.29 -41.09 54.46
C THR A 616 -30.09 -41.64 55.86
N LEU A 617 -28.96 -42.32 56.14
CA LEU A 617 -28.66 -42.83 57.48
C LEU A 617 -28.32 -41.69 58.46
N ALA A 618 -27.75 -40.58 57.97
CA ALA A 618 -27.56 -39.36 58.76
C ALA A 618 -28.90 -38.66 59.08
N GLU A 619 -29.86 -38.65 58.15
CA GLU A 619 -31.23 -38.16 58.38
C GLU A 619 -32.05 -39.05 59.33
N GLU A 620 -31.90 -40.38 59.27
CA GLU A 620 -32.54 -41.30 60.22
C GLU A 620 -31.91 -41.25 61.62
N LYS A 621 -30.58 -41.05 61.72
CA LYS A 621 -29.91 -40.74 63.00
C LYS A 621 -30.36 -39.40 63.58
N ALA A 622 -30.75 -38.42 62.75
CA ALA A 622 -31.36 -37.18 63.23
C ALA A 622 -32.79 -37.40 63.73
N LYS A 623 -33.63 -38.17 63.02
CA LYS A 623 -35.03 -38.46 63.44
C LYS A 623 -35.16 -39.40 64.64
N THR A 624 -34.24 -40.33 64.84
CA THR A 624 -34.25 -41.26 66.00
C THR A 624 -33.73 -40.61 67.28
N LEU A 625 -32.79 -39.65 67.18
CA LEU A 625 -32.47 -38.73 68.28
C LEU A 625 -33.71 -37.88 68.65
N GLU A 626 -34.45 -37.37 67.66
CA GLU A 626 -35.64 -36.53 67.86
C GLU A 626 -36.86 -37.27 68.46
N LEU A 627 -36.92 -38.61 68.31
CA LEU A 627 -38.09 -39.43 68.71
C LEU A 627 -38.00 -40.05 70.10
N ILE A 628 -36.84 -40.27 70.69
CA ILE A 628 -36.72 -41.00 71.98
C ILE A 628 -36.03 -40.17 73.07
N GLU A 629 -35.58 -38.97 72.72
CA GLU A 629 -35.78 -37.80 73.59
C GLU A 629 -37.27 -37.65 74.04
N LYS A 630 -38.27 -38.29 73.38
CA LYS A 630 -39.63 -38.47 73.95
C LYS A 630 -39.77 -39.60 74.98
N ALA A 631 -38.96 -40.66 75.00
CA ALA A 631 -39.11 -41.77 75.96
C ALA A 631 -38.24 -41.61 77.22
N TYR A 632 -37.11 -40.88 77.11
CA TYR A 632 -36.56 -40.19 78.28
C TYR A 632 -37.56 -39.15 78.85
N GLY A 633 -38.59 -38.76 78.08
CA GLY A 633 -39.76 -37.93 78.42
C GLY A 633 -40.94 -38.63 79.11
N SER A 634 -40.86 -39.96 79.29
CA SER A 634 -41.60 -40.75 80.29
C SER A 634 -40.61 -41.47 81.24
N LEU A 635 -39.60 -40.79 81.80
CA LEU A 635 -39.85 -39.71 82.73
C LEU A 635 -41.03 -40.17 83.62
N ARG A 636 -40.67 -40.56 84.83
CA ARG A 636 -40.89 -39.57 85.88
C ARG A 636 -42.38 -39.27 85.97
N GLU A 637 -43.21 -40.31 86.01
CA GLU A 637 -44.60 -40.11 86.39
C GLU A 637 -45.20 -41.20 87.25
N ASN A 638 -44.74 -42.46 87.22
CA ASN A 638 -45.24 -43.44 88.19
C ASN A 638 -44.12 -44.38 88.68
N ILE A 639 -43.44 -44.17 89.81
CA ILE A 639 -43.83 -43.44 91.02
C ILE A 639 -45.18 -43.97 91.54
N ASN A 640 -45.21 -44.30 92.81
CA ASN A 640 -46.39 -44.76 93.54
C ASN A 640 -46.84 -46.21 93.29
N ASN A 641 -46.84 -46.92 94.43
CA ASN A 641 -47.73 -48.02 94.81
C ASN A 641 -47.22 -49.42 94.48
N LYS A 642 -46.72 -50.12 95.51
CA LYS A 642 -47.50 -51.01 96.42
C LYS A 642 -47.73 -52.36 95.73
N GLU A 643 -47.25 -53.50 96.21
CA GLU A 643 -46.57 -53.92 97.44
C GLU A 643 -45.66 -55.10 97.07
#